data_AF-A0A371PTT0-F1
#
_entry.id   AF-A0A371PTT0-F1
#
_cell.length_a   1.000
_cell.length_b   1.000
_cell.length_c   1.000
_cell.angle_alpha   90.00
_cell.angle_beta   90.00
_cell.angle_gamma   90.00
#
_symmetry.space_group_name_H-M   'P 1'
#
loop_
_entity.id
_entity.type
_entity.pdbx_description
1 polymer ?
#
loop_
_entity_poly.entity_id
_entity_poly.type
_entity_poly.pdbx_seq_one_letter_code
_entity_poly.pdbx_strand_id
1 'polypeptide(L)'
;MGDEEAMSASDERNAAAAGYAPHPYIGGRTAALRALAAWRMRWPGAPRVIVLTGNPGSGRSRLVTGFLMMCDPDYRKRLPLDDLDPATVPPDLPAPAVPSPTGRTAAQVLWLLADHFDLSADRTEDIFTELAAREEPVTIVVPDVDQAGPVRAAHEPARLVRDVLKPLAATETVQLLADVPRELAAELAEALPRGQVRIIDLDAPEWADPKGLVRHADTALNPEFGAPQLPYTTDPSGRRALAEAMAQRADGSRLTLQLAVQSVLMQPDGFDPADASLLPGSVGEALDLHARRLGADPQTLRLMLAPLAFAEGEGLPVQLWGALANAVAGRDLSQDIADGMLLAAPFIEPVGASQDEDGDDDDGDSGDANEDGADVPGDGRTLLRLMHPGIAEEIRSGLPDVRDAQTKLAMALLEAVPQQDWSQADPYIRDHLAAHTLEAGLLPQLLTDPGLFAHADPVTLRAAIEAVPLEQLGAPARTYLRTAPLLTRSQAPADLRAAFLESAFVEDGLAPYAEALHTLGFALPWRTLWSVPLTGVRAVTTGSLPLEGADGAAADATEGGESPAPAPGGTAATRPVAALVVPAGTPGSRPAPGPDGEAPENGGPALLLHDLLAPGYLDADPSQVLRPSQEAQAAAPFGLTRGADYLRVWARTSQKMVAALLSDSPITGADLSPDGVLVVATERGVTARQIIAAVPAATPTVPAQRAGTADADASHGLEGDHS
;
A
#
# COMPACT_ATOMS: atom_id res chain seq x y z
N MET A 1 53.11 -2.74 -16.46
CA MET A 1 52.81 -1.84 -15.31
C MET A 1 53.41 -0.48 -15.58
N GLY A 2 52.91 0.26 -16.57
CA GLY A 2 53.48 1.55 -16.97
C GLY A 2 52.62 2.34 -17.95
N ASP A 3 51.70 1.67 -18.66
CA ASP A 3 50.86 2.33 -19.68
C ASP A 3 49.42 2.63 -19.21
N GLU A 4 48.87 1.90 -18.23
CA GLU A 4 47.52 2.18 -17.68
C GLU A 4 47.46 3.41 -16.76
N GLU A 5 48.46 3.62 -15.91
CA GLU A 5 48.56 4.84 -15.08
C GLU A 5 48.82 6.09 -15.91
N ALA A 6 49.54 5.95 -17.03
CA ALA A 6 49.84 7.06 -17.93
C ALA A 6 48.61 7.50 -18.74
N MET A 7 47.76 6.56 -19.21
CA MET A 7 46.52 6.88 -19.92
C MET A 7 45.46 7.53 -18.99
N SER A 8 45.29 7.01 -17.77
CA SER A 8 44.36 7.59 -16.79
C SER A 8 44.74 9.03 -16.41
N ALA A 9 46.02 9.29 -16.16
CA ALA A 9 46.52 10.62 -15.85
C ALA A 9 46.52 11.58 -17.04
N SER A 10 46.60 11.08 -18.28
CA SER A 10 46.50 11.91 -19.49
C SER A 10 45.06 12.29 -19.84
N ASP A 11 44.09 11.41 -19.59
CA ASP A 11 42.66 11.70 -19.84
C ASP A 11 42.09 12.67 -18.79
N GLU A 12 42.50 12.55 -17.52
CA GLU A 12 42.17 13.54 -16.49
C GLU A 12 42.80 14.92 -16.76
N ARG A 13 44.03 14.97 -17.28
CA ARG A 13 44.69 16.23 -17.67
C ARG A 13 44.10 16.86 -18.93
N ASN A 14 43.66 16.04 -19.90
CA ASN A 14 42.99 16.55 -21.11
C ASN A 14 41.59 17.09 -20.83
N ALA A 15 40.82 16.44 -19.95
CA ALA A 15 39.49 16.93 -19.56
C ALA A 15 39.56 18.25 -18.77
N ALA A 16 40.59 18.44 -17.94
CA ALA A 16 40.81 19.70 -17.23
C ALA A 16 41.20 20.87 -18.16
N ALA A 17 41.68 20.59 -19.38
CA ALA A 17 42.09 21.60 -20.36
C ALA A 17 40.98 21.98 -21.36
N ALA A 18 39.91 21.19 -21.50
CA ALA A 18 38.92 21.32 -22.58
C ALA A 18 37.70 22.21 -22.26
N GLY A 19 37.46 22.60 -21.00
CA GLY A 19 36.42 23.59 -20.66
C GLY A 19 34.97 23.11 -20.83
N TYR A 20 34.70 21.81 -20.72
CA TYR A 20 33.34 21.25 -20.79
C TYR A 20 32.39 21.81 -19.72
N ALA A 21 31.13 22.01 -20.10
CA ALA A 21 30.08 22.42 -19.19
C ALA A 21 29.71 21.27 -18.23
N PRO A 22 29.35 21.58 -16.97
CA PRO A 22 28.79 20.57 -16.07
C PRO A 22 27.38 20.18 -16.51
N HIS A 23 26.94 18.97 -16.16
CA HIS A 23 25.56 18.54 -16.40
C HIS A 23 24.57 19.53 -15.76
N PRO A 24 23.58 20.08 -16.50
CA PRO A 24 22.75 21.19 -16.03
C PRO A 24 21.92 20.85 -14.79
N TYR A 25 21.48 19.59 -14.65
CA TYR A 25 20.76 19.15 -13.45
C TYR A 25 21.67 18.77 -12.27
N ILE A 26 22.87 18.23 -12.51
CA ILE A 26 23.72 17.66 -11.44
C ILE A 26 24.74 18.70 -10.93
N GLY A 27 25.23 19.55 -11.83
CA GLY A 27 26.25 20.59 -11.58
C GLY A 27 27.68 20.05 -11.39
N GLY A 28 27.91 18.75 -11.59
CA GLY A 28 29.20 18.11 -11.32
C GLY A 28 29.16 16.58 -11.35
N ARG A 29 29.98 15.93 -10.50
CA ARG A 29 30.13 14.46 -10.37
C ARG A 29 30.68 13.77 -11.63
N THR A 30 31.60 14.44 -12.33
CA THR A 30 32.18 13.95 -13.60
C THR A 30 32.75 12.53 -13.49
N ALA A 31 33.52 12.21 -12.44
CA ALA A 31 34.10 10.88 -12.27
C ALA A 31 33.02 9.78 -12.20
N ALA A 32 31.98 10.00 -11.39
CA ALA A 32 30.86 9.06 -11.27
C ALA A 32 30.08 8.95 -12.58
N LEU A 33 29.79 10.07 -13.26
CA LEU A 33 29.11 10.06 -14.55
C LEU A 33 29.89 9.31 -15.63
N ARG A 34 31.23 9.46 -15.69
CA ARG A 34 32.07 8.67 -16.59
C ARG A 34 31.97 7.17 -16.30
N ALA A 35 31.98 6.79 -15.03
CA ALA A 35 31.83 5.39 -14.64
C ALA A 35 30.45 4.82 -15.03
N LEU A 36 29.38 5.61 -14.88
CA LEU A 36 28.03 5.22 -15.28
C LEU A 36 27.86 5.17 -16.81
N ALA A 37 28.44 6.11 -17.55
CA ALA A 37 28.44 6.09 -19.01
C ALA A 37 29.23 4.88 -19.55
N ALA A 38 30.41 4.60 -19.01
CA ALA A 38 31.21 3.41 -19.36
C ALA A 38 30.48 2.09 -19.03
N TRP A 39 29.77 2.05 -17.90
CA TRP A 39 28.88 0.95 -17.55
C TRP A 39 27.79 0.80 -18.61
N ARG A 40 27.03 1.86 -18.91
CA ARG A 40 25.93 1.81 -19.90
C ARG A 40 26.40 1.40 -21.30
N MET A 41 27.59 1.83 -21.70
CA MET A 41 28.26 1.45 -22.95
C MET A 41 28.69 -0.03 -22.99
N ARG A 42 28.79 -0.70 -21.83
CA ARG A 42 29.40 -2.03 -21.67
C ARG A 42 30.83 -2.08 -22.20
N TRP A 43 31.63 -1.06 -21.88
CA TRP A 43 33.05 -1.04 -22.28
C TRP A 43 33.80 -2.28 -21.79
N PRO A 44 34.81 -2.78 -22.54
CA PRO A 44 35.63 -3.89 -22.07
C PRO A 44 36.20 -3.63 -20.68
N GLY A 45 35.96 -4.57 -19.75
CA GLY A 45 36.38 -4.44 -18.35
C GLY A 45 35.47 -3.59 -17.45
N ALA A 46 34.40 -2.99 -17.99
CA ALA A 46 33.36 -2.39 -17.16
C ALA A 46 32.61 -3.49 -16.37
N PRO A 47 32.34 -3.27 -15.07
CA PRO A 47 31.55 -4.20 -14.26
C PRO A 47 30.11 -4.27 -14.78
N ARG A 48 29.44 -5.40 -14.56
CA ARG A 48 28.00 -5.56 -14.87
C ARG A 48 27.12 -4.85 -13.84
N VAL A 49 27.56 -4.87 -12.58
CA VAL A 49 26.82 -4.33 -11.44
C VAL A 49 27.53 -3.11 -10.87
N ILE A 50 26.80 -2.00 -10.77
CA ILE A 50 27.22 -0.80 -10.04
C ILE A 50 26.39 -0.70 -8.77
N VAL A 51 27.07 -0.60 -7.64
CA VAL A 51 26.48 -0.31 -6.34
C VAL A 51 26.80 1.14 -6.02
N LEU A 52 25.85 2.03 -6.19
CA LEU A 52 25.99 3.44 -5.82
C LEU A 52 25.65 3.58 -4.34
N THR A 53 26.49 4.29 -3.60
CA THR A 53 26.27 4.55 -2.18
C THR A 53 26.89 5.87 -1.72
N GLY A 54 26.65 6.23 -0.47
CA GLY A 54 27.09 7.46 0.16
C GLY A 54 26.22 7.79 1.38
N ASN A 55 26.69 8.73 2.18
CA ASN A 55 26.00 9.30 3.32
C ASN A 55 24.66 9.93 2.88
N PRO A 56 23.66 10.02 3.78
CA PRO A 56 22.44 10.75 3.53
C PRO A 56 22.73 12.18 3.04
N GLY A 57 22.15 12.55 1.89
CA GLY A 57 22.37 13.89 1.33
C GLY A 57 23.65 14.07 0.50
N SER A 58 24.39 13.00 0.20
CA SER A 58 25.54 13.01 -0.73
C SER A 58 25.14 13.30 -2.20
N GLY A 59 23.84 13.23 -2.51
CA GLY A 59 23.26 13.52 -3.82
C GLY A 59 23.13 12.31 -4.75
N ARG A 60 22.98 11.09 -4.20
CA ARG A 60 22.81 9.83 -4.95
C ARG A 60 21.60 9.89 -5.87
N SER A 61 20.41 10.18 -5.34
CA SER A 61 19.17 10.33 -6.11
C SER A 61 19.33 11.37 -7.23
N ARG A 62 19.95 12.52 -6.94
CA ARG A 62 20.20 13.58 -7.95
C ARG A 62 21.13 13.11 -9.07
N LEU A 63 22.17 12.32 -8.75
CA LEU A 63 23.09 11.74 -9.73
C LEU A 63 22.37 10.72 -10.60
N VAL A 64 21.61 9.79 -10.00
CA VAL A 64 20.86 8.75 -10.72
C VAL A 64 19.82 9.39 -11.64
N THR A 65 19.02 10.32 -11.14
CA THR A 65 18.02 11.04 -11.94
C THR A 65 18.67 11.78 -13.11
N GLY A 66 19.74 12.54 -12.88
CA GLY A 66 20.41 13.25 -13.97
C GLY A 66 21.06 12.31 -14.99
N PHE A 67 21.58 11.17 -14.57
CA PHE A 67 22.07 10.13 -15.48
C PHE A 67 20.93 9.50 -16.31
N LEU A 68 19.79 9.21 -15.69
CA LEU A 68 18.59 8.70 -16.37
C LEU A 68 18.02 9.71 -17.36
N MET A 69 18.04 11.01 -17.05
CA MET A 69 17.65 12.06 -18.00
C MET A 69 18.46 12.05 -19.30
N MET A 70 19.73 11.62 -19.25
CA MET A 70 20.55 11.44 -20.46
C MET A 70 20.26 10.13 -21.20
N CYS A 71 19.68 9.13 -20.52
CA CYS A 71 19.30 7.84 -21.11
C CYS A 71 17.89 7.87 -21.70
N ASP A 72 17.00 8.70 -21.16
CA ASP A 72 15.63 8.83 -21.62
C ASP A 72 15.55 9.67 -22.91
N PRO A 73 14.97 9.17 -24.01
CA PRO A 73 14.94 9.86 -25.30
C PRO A 73 14.29 11.25 -25.27
N ASP A 74 13.31 11.50 -24.40
CA ASP A 74 12.55 12.75 -24.36
C ASP A 74 13.24 13.82 -23.53
N TYR A 75 13.90 13.42 -22.44
CA TYR A 75 14.76 14.32 -21.67
C TYR A 75 16.09 14.58 -22.38
N ARG A 76 16.69 13.55 -23.00
CA ARG A 76 17.98 13.63 -23.70
C ARG A 76 18.00 14.72 -24.76
N LYS A 77 16.91 14.89 -25.54
CA LYS A 77 16.77 15.93 -26.58
C LYS A 77 16.74 17.36 -26.04
N ARG A 78 16.42 17.55 -24.75
CA ARG A 78 16.31 18.86 -24.08
C ARG A 78 17.62 19.28 -23.43
N LEU A 79 18.60 18.38 -23.34
CA LEU A 79 19.90 18.62 -22.71
C LEU A 79 20.94 19.09 -23.75
N PRO A 80 21.80 20.06 -23.41
CA PRO A 80 22.89 20.53 -24.28
C PRO A 80 24.06 19.53 -24.25
N LEU A 81 23.88 18.34 -24.81
CA LEU A 81 24.86 17.26 -24.72
C LEU A 81 26.20 17.57 -25.38
N ASP A 82 26.21 18.41 -26.43
CA ASP A 82 27.42 18.80 -27.15
C ASP A 82 28.38 19.66 -26.29
N ASP A 83 27.85 20.31 -25.25
CA ASP A 83 28.64 21.12 -24.31
C ASP A 83 29.25 20.27 -23.18
N LEU A 84 28.76 19.04 -23.00
CA LEU A 84 29.21 18.12 -21.95
C LEU A 84 30.47 17.36 -22.38
N ASP A 85 31.20 16.85 -21.39
CA ASP A 85 32.29 15.90 -21.63
C ASP A 85 31.72 14.63 -22.31
N PRO A 86 32.15 14.26 -23.53
CA PRO A 86 31.62 13.08 -24.22
C PRO A 86 31.80 11.79 -23.41
N ALA A 87 32.78 11.72 -22.50
CA ALA A 87 32.98 10.56 -21.64
C ALA A 87 31.93 10.42 -20.53
N THR A 88 31.14 11.47 -20.23
CA THR A 88 30.04 11.41 -19.25
C THR A 88 28.68 11.14 -19.89
N VAL A 89 28.58 11.19 -21.21
CA VAL A 89 27.32 11.04 -21.95
C VAL A 89 27.07 9.56 -22.28
N PRO A 90 26.00 8.93 -21.76
CA PRO A 90 25.66 7.56 -22.11
C PRO A 90 25.25 7.44 -23.59
N PRO A 91 25.36 6.24 -24.20
CA PRO A 91 24.96 6.01 -25.58
C PRO A 91 23.46 6.18 -25.75
N ASP A 92 23.06 6.44 -26.99
CA ASP A 92 21.66 6.43 -27.41
C ASP A 92 21.18 4.96 -27.54
N LEU A 93 20.74 4.40 -26.42
CA LEU A 93 20.17 3.06 -26.28
C LEU A 93 18.78 3.17 -25.65
N PRO A 94 17.90 2.15 -25.76
CA PRO A 94 16.62 2.14 -25.06
C PRO A 94 16.77 2.48 -23.57
N ALA A 95 15.80 3.20 -23.01
CA ALA A 95 15.83 3.56 -21.60
C ALA A 95 15.88 2.30 -20.71
N PRO A 96 16.63 2.32 -19.60
CA PRO A 96 16.65 1.19 -18.67
C PRO A 96 15.30 1.05 -17.95
N ALA A 97 15.02 -0.14 -17.44
CA ALA A 97 13.91 -0.35 -16.50
C ALA A 97 14.25 0.34 -15.17
N VAL A 98 13.34 1.14 -14.63
CA VAL A 98 13.54 1.89 -13.38
C VAL A 98 12.39 1.63 -12.40
N PRO A 99 12.33 0.46 -11.76
CA PRO A 99 11.29 0.19 -10.77
C PRO A 99 11.56 1.04 -9.51
N SER A 100 10.65 1.97 -9.20
CA SER A 100 10.77 2.80 -7.99
C SER A 100 10.51 1.97 -6.72
N PRO A 101 11.45 1.89 -5.76
CA PRO A 101 11.20 1.23 -4.49
C PRO A 101 10.34 2.04 -3.52
N THR A 102 10.18 3.35 -3.73
CA THR A 102 9.51 4.25 -2.78
C THR A 102 8.12 3.73 -2.42
N GLY A 103 7.91 3.48 -1.11
CA GLY A 103 6.65 2.98 -0.57
C GLY A 103 6.31 1.53 -0.95
N ARG A 104 7.18 0.83 -1.69
CA ARG A 104 6.89 -0.50 -2.26
C ARG A 104 7.72 -1.59 -1.60
N THR A 105 7.07 -2.74 -1.39
CA THR A 105 7.71 -3.97 -0.96
C THR A 105 8.62 -4.55 -2.04
N ALA A 106 9.58 -5.37 -1.64
CA ALA A 106 10.47 -6.13 -2.52
C ALA A 106 9.69 -6.96 -3.55
N ALA A 107 8.56 -7.56 -3.15
CA ALA A 107 7.69 -8.29 -4.06
C ALA A 107 7.03 -7.38 -5.10
N GLN A 108 6.55 -6.19 -4.71
CA GLN A 108 5.98 -5.22 -5.65
C GLN A 108 7.03 -4.71 -6.65
N VAL A 109 8.27 -4.46 -6.21
CA VAL A 109 9.39 -4.08 -7.10
C VAL A 109 9.67 -5.15 -8.16
N LEU A 110 9.62 -6.44 -7.78
CA LEU A 110 9.73 -7.54 -8.74
C LEU A 110 8.58 -7.58 -9.74
N TRP A 111 7.34 -7.39 -9.28
CA TRP A 111 6.18 -7.36 -10.19
C TRP A 111 6.21 -6.18 -11.15
N LEU A 112 6.74 -5.01 -10.75
CA LEU A 112 6.99 -3.90 -11.68
C LEU A 112 7.98 -4.28 -12.79
N LEU A 113 8.99 -5.10 -12.48
CA LEU A 113 9.92 -5.61 -13.48
C LEU A 113 9.27 -6.64 -14.40
N ALA A 114 8.44 -7.53 -13.84
CA ALA A 114 7.70 -8.50 -14.62
C ALA A 114 6.78 -7.82 -15.63
N ASP A 115 6.04 -6.79 -15.19
CA ASP A 115 5.18 -5.96 -16.04
C ASP A 115 6.00 -5.22 -17.11
N HIS A 116 7.08 -4.53 -16.72
CA HIS A 116 7.91 -3.77 -17.65
C HIS A 116 8.53 -4.62 -18.77
N PHE A 117 8.91 -5.87 -18.47
CA PHE A 117 9.53 -6.78 -19.44
C PHE A 117 8.55 -7.79 -20.06
N ASP A 118 7.25 -7.68 -19.77
CA ASP A 118 6.18 -8.59 -20.22
C ASP A 118 6.54 -10.07 -19.95
N LEU A 119 6.87 -10.38 -18.69
CA LEU A 119 7.28 -11.72 -18.28
C LEU A 119 6.07 -12.58 -17.92
N SER A 120 6.05 -13.82 -18.40
CA SER A 120 5.04 -14.82 -18.03
C SER A 120 5.41 -15.46 -16.69
N ALA A 121 5.17 -14.76 -15.58
CA ALA A 121 5.49 -15.21 -14.23
C ALA A 121 4.24 -15.33 -13.35
N ASP A 122 4.05 -16.51 -12.73
CA ASP A 122 3.00 -16.74 -11.73
C ASP A 122 3.54 -16.54 -10.30
N ARG A 123 4.85 -16.69 -10.12
CA ARG A 123 5.57 -16.51 -8.86
C ARG A 123 6.77 -15.58 -9.02
N THR A 124 7.18 -14.95 -7.92
CA THR A 124 8.37 -14.06 -7.91
C THR A 124 9.66 -14.77 -8.30
N GLU A 125 9.80 -16.08 -8.04
CA GLU A 125 10.94 -16.90 -8.45
C GLU A 125 11.04 -17.08 -9.98
N ASP A 126 9.90 -17.10 -10.67
CA ASP A 126 9.83 -17.30 -12.12
C ASP A 126 10.42 -16.09 -12.87
N ILE A 127 10.29 -14.89 -12.28
CA ILE A 127 10.81 -13.62 -12.83
C ILE A 127 12.31 -13.72 -13.11
N PHE A 128 13.10 -14.26 -12.18
CA PHE A 128 14.54 -14.40 -12.37
C PHE A 128 14.88 -15.42 -13.48
N THR A 129 14.09 -16.48 -13.59
CA THR A 129 14.26 -17.51 -14.62
C THR A 129 13.98 -16.94 -16.01
N GLU A 130 12.89 -16.18 -16.15
CA GLU A 130 12.51 -15.52 -17.41
C GLU A 130 13.54 -14.45 -17.81
N LEU A 131 14.05 -13.66 -16.86
CA LEU A 131 15.14 -12.71 -17.13
C LEU A 131 16.42 -13.41 -17.57
N ALA A 132 16.78 -14.54 -16.94
CA ALA A 132 17.95 -15.34 -17.30
C ALA A 132 17.83 -15.97 -18.70
N ALA A 133 16.62 -16.22 -19.18
CA ALA A 133 16.34 -16.80 -20.49
C ALA A 133 16.36 -15.79 -21.66
N ARG A 134 16.49 -14.48 -21.38
CA ARG A 134 16.57 -13.44 -22.41
C ARG A 134 17.82 -13.61 -23.29
N GLU A 135 17.65 -13.45 -24.60
CA GLU A 135 18.78 -13.50 -25.55
C GLU A 135 19.70 -12.28 -25.44
N GLU A 136 19.12 -11.11 -25.13
CA GLU A 136 19.85 -9.86 -24.96
C GLU A 136 19.87 -9.42 -23.49
N PRO A 137 21.00 -8.87 -22.99
CA PRO A 137 21.05 -8.35 -21.64
C PRO A 137 20.12 -7.17 -21.43
N VAL A 138 19.37 -7.18 -20.32
CA VAL A 138 18.49 -6.08 -19.91
C VAL A 138 19.22 -5.14 -18.95
N THR A 139 18.88 -3.86 -18.97
CA THR A 139 19.44 -2.86 -18.06
C THR A 139 18.40 -2.43 -17.03
N ILE A 140 18.73 -2.55 -15.75
CA ILE A 140 17.86 -2.22 -14.62
C ILE A 140 18.57 -1.21 -13.73
N VAL A 141 17.87 -0.14 -13.37
CA VAL A 141 18.33 0.88 -12.42
C VAL A 141 17.34 0.92 -11.25
N VAL A 142 17.79 0.58 -10.04
CA VAL A 142 16.95 0.63 -8.83
C VAL A 142 17.40 1.82 -7.98
N PRO A 143 16.71 2.98 -8.06
CA PRO A 143 17.06 4.16 -7.27
C PRO A 143 16.56 4.04 -5.82
N ASP A 144 17.09 4.86 -4.92
CA ASP A 144 16.48 5.17 -3.62
C ASP A 144 16.04 3.94 -2.78
N VAL A 145 16.89 2.91 -2.71
CA VAL A 145 16.58 1.67 -1.97
C VAL A 145 16.33 1.94 -0.47
N ASP A 146 16.87 3.01 0.10
CA ASP A 146 16.57 3.44 1.47
C ASP A 146 15.11 3.86 1.70
N GLN A 147 14.35 4.15 0.64
CA GLN A 147 12.94 4.53 0.70
C GLN A 147 11.99 3.34 0.44
N ALA A 148 12.53 2.12 0.38
CA ALA A 148 11.73 0.92 0.16
C ALA A 148 10.77 0.63 1.31
N GLY A 149 9.60 0.10 0.95
CA GLY A 149 8.57 -0.37 1.87
C GLY A 149 7.56 0.69 2.30
N PRO A 150 6.32 0.28 2.63
CA PRO A 150 5.27 1.18 3.09
C PRO A 150 5.39 1.55 4.58
N VAL A 151 6.29 0.88 5.32
CA VAL A 151 6.49 1.06 6.77
C VAL A 151 7.98 1.16 7.04
N ARG A 152 8.46 2.32 7.52
CA ARG A 152 9.91 2.55 7.72
C ARG A 152 10.55 1.53 8.67
N ALA A 153 9.88 1.20 9.76
CA ALA A 153 10.41 0.28 10.77
C ALA A 153 10.40 -1.21 10.34
N ALA A 154 9.84 -1.55 9.16
CA ALA A 154 9.76 -2.93 8.68
C ALA A 154 11.07 -3.47 8.05
N HIS A 155 12.10 -2.62 7.91
CA HIS A 155 13.41 -2.98 7.35
C HIS A 155 13.34 -3.53 5.91
N GLU A 156 12.42 -3.00 5.11
CA GLU A 156 12.25 -3.39 3.70
C GLU A 156 13.49 -3.16 2.82
N PRO A 157 14.33 -2.11 3.01
CA PRO A 157 15.57 -1.95 2.24
C PRO A 157 16.50 -3.18 2.29
N ALA A 158 16.63 -3.80 3.47
CA ALA A 158 17.42 -5.02 3.63
C ALA A 158 16.77 -6.22 2.92
N ARG A 159 15.44 -6.33 2.96
CA ARG A 159 14.70 -7.36 2.22
C ARG A 159 14.85 -7.17 0.71
N LEU A 160 14.75 -5.95 0.21
CA LEU A 160 14.93 -5.62 -1.21
C LEU A 160 16.36 -5.97 -1.69
N VAL A 161 17.39 -5.66 -0.90
CA VAL A 161 18.77 -6.08 -1.21
C VAL A 161 18.89 -7.60 -1.25
N ARG A 162 18.38 -8.28 -0.24
CA ARG A 162 18.53 -9.74 -0.08
C ARG A 162 17.74 -10.54 -1.11
N ASP A 163 16.47 -10.21 -1.30
CA ASP A 163 15.49 -11.03 -2.01
C ASP A 163 15.31 -10.60 -3.47
N VAL A 164 15.80 -9.42 -3.86
CA VAL A 164 15.68 -8.88 -5.24
C VAL A 164 17.03 -8.52 -5.84
N LEU A 165 17.76 -7.58 -5.24
CA LEU A 165 18.97 -7.04 -5.87
C LEU A 165 20.08 -8.09 -5.98
N LYS A 166 20.27 -8.94 -4.96
CA LYS A 166 21.22 -10.06 -5.02
C LYS A 166 20.88 -11.07 -6.11
N PRO A 167 19.65 -11.63 -6.19
CA PRO A 167 19.26 -12.49 -7.31
C PRO A 167 19.37 -11.82 -8.70
N LEU A 168 18.95 -10.56 -8.84
CA LEU A 168 19.12 -9.80 -10.08
C LEU A 168 20.59 -9.66 -10.44
N ALA A 169 21.43 -9.31 -9.47
CA ALA A 169 22.87 -9.18 -9.65
C ALA A 169 23.52 -10.50 -10.07
N ALA A 170 23.06 -11.64 -9.55
CA ALA A 170 23.56 -12.97 -9.91
C ALA A 170 23.12 -13.42 -11.32
N THR A 171 22.08 -12.82 -11.87
CA THR A 171 21.55 -13.16 -13.20
C THR A 171 22.44 -12.56 -14.29
N GLU A 172 23.07 -13.39 -15.13
CA GLU A 172 24.12 -12.94 -16.05
C GLU A 172 23.64 -12.00 -17.17
N THR A 173 22.36 -12.12 -17.54
CA THR A 173 21.67 -11.27 -18.52
C THR A 173 21.24 -9.92 -17.94
N VAL A 174 21.44 -9.65 -16.64
CA VAL A 174 21.00 -8.41 -16.00
C VAL A 174 22.18 -7.47 -15.77
N GLN A 175 22.10 -6.28 -16.36
CA GLN A 175 23.00 -5.16 -16.10
C GLN A 175 22.37 -4.22 -15.06
N LEU A 176 22.92 -4.19 -13.84
CA LEU A 176 22.29 -3.56 -12.67
C LEU A 176 23.04 -2.31 -12.19
N LEU A 177 22.32 -1.21 -11.96
CA LEU A 177 22.75 -0.09 -11.14
C LEU A 177 21.78 0.02 -9.96
N ALA A 178 22.27 -0.10 -8.73
CA ALA A 178 21.44 0.03 -7.54
C ALA A 178 22.00 1.12 -6.61
N ASP A 179 21.16 2.07 -6.22
CA ASP A 179 21.46 3.07 -5.20
C ASP A 179 21.06 2.53 -3.83
N VAL A 180 22.03 2.11 -3.02
CA VAL A 180 21.80 1.39 -1.77
C VAL A 180 22.40 2.11 -0.55
N PRO A 181 21.77 1.99 0.64
CA PRO A 181 22.38 2.43 1.89
C PRO A 181 23.80 1.88 2.06
N ARG A 182 24.68 2.68 2.67
CA ARG A 182 26.13 2.37 2.78
C ARG A 182 26.38 1.08 3.56
N GLU A 183 25.56 0.83 4.57
CA GLU A 183 25.56 -0.36 5.40
C GLU A 183 25.16 -1.64 4.64
N LEU A 184 24.40 -1.53 3.54
CA LEU A 184 23.97 -2.66 2.70
C LEU A 184 24.83 -2.83 1.43
N ALA A 185 25.69 -1.86 1.10
CA ALA A 185 26.49 -1.86 -0.12
C ALA A 185 27.45 -3.06 -0.20
N ALA A 186 28.13 -3.37 0.90
CA ALA A 186 29.02 -4.53 0.97
C ALA A 186 28.26 -5.84 0.80
N GLU A 187 27.08 -5.95 1.42
CA GLU A 187 26.24 -7.14 1.38
C GLU A 187 25.85 -7.51 -0.07
N LEU A 188 25.50 -6.51 -0.88
CA LEU A 188 25.19 -6.70 -2.30
C LEU A 188 26.44 -7.07 -3.12
N ALA A 189 27.58 -6.43 -2.85
CA ALA A 189 28.80 -6.64 -3.62
C ALA A 189 29.46 -8.01 -3.36
N GLU A 190 29.38 -8.55 -2.14
CA GLU A 190 29.97 -9.85 -1.77
C GLU A 190 29.37 -11.03 -2.55
N ALA A 191 28.17 -10.88 -3.09
CA ALA A 191 27.51 -11.92 -3.87
C ALA A 191 28.15 -12.19 -5.25
N LEU A 192 29.11 -11.35 -5.69
CA LEU A 192 29.59 -11.34 -7.08
C LEU A 192 31.10 -11.60 -7.22
N PRO A 193 31.53 -12.25 -8.31
CA PRO A 193 32.95 -12.39 -8.63
C PRO A 193 33.65 -11.03 -8.79
N ARG A 194 34.96 -10.99 -8.48
CA ARG A 194 35.79 -9.80 -8.69
C ARG A 194 35.73 -9.33 -10.14
N GLY A 195 35.56 -8.03 -10.33
CA GLY A 195 35.45 -7.39 -11.65
C GLY A 195 34.04 -7.35 -12.22
N GLN A 196 33.08 -8.11 -11.68
CA GLN A 196 31.66 -8.00 -12.09
C GLN A 196 30.91 -6.90 -11.35
N VAL A 197 31.44 -6.44 -10.21
CA VAL A 197 30.83 -5.41 -9.36
C VAL A 197 31.80 -4.28 -9.07
N ARG A 198 31.28 -3.06 -8.95
CA ARG A 198 32.00 -1.89 -8.46
C ARG A 198 31.11 -1.07 -7.53
N ILE A 199 31.63 -0.73 -6.36
CA ILE A 199 31.01 0.21 -5.44
C ILE A 199 31.48 1.62 -5.82
N ILE A 200 30.52 2.53 -6.04
CA ILE A 200 30.75 3.96 -6.21
C ILE A 200 30.24 4.64 -4.95
N ASP A 201 31.16 4.98 -4.07
CA ASP A 201 30.85 5.69 -2.82
C ASP A 201 31.06 7.18 -3.02
N LEU A 202 29.98 7.96 -3.07
CA LEU A 202 30.03 9.38 -3.41
C LEU A 202 30.76 10.24 -2.38
N ASP A 203 31.09 9.72 -1.21
CA ASP A 203 31.87 10.44 -0.20
C ASP A 203 33.35 10.03 -0.22
N ALA A 204 33.73 9.00 -0.99
CA ALA A 204 35.13 8.63 -1.16
C ALA A 204 35.86 9.66 -2.05
N PRO A 205 37.14 9.98 -1.77
CA PRO A 205 37.88 11.04 -2.46
C PRO A 205 37.91 10.95 -4.00
N GLU A 206 37.93 9.73 -4.55
CA GLU A 206 37.93 9.49 -6.00
C GLU A 206 36.58 9.80 -6.69
N TRP A 207 35.48 9.82 -5.94
CA TRP A 207 34.13 10.11 -6.45
C TRP A 207 33.58 11.46 -5.96
N ALA A 208 34.19 12.02 -4.92
CA ALA A 208 33.89 13.35 -4.41
C ALA A 208 34.09 14.43 -5.48
N ASP A 209 33.27 15.49 -5.41
CA ASP A 209 33.40 16.63 -6.33
C ASP A 209 33.34 17.96 -5.57
N PRO A 210 34.46 18.37 -4.92
CA PRO A 210 34.53 19.64 -4.19
C PRO A 210 34.24 20.85 -5.08
N LYS A 211 34.70 20.81 -6.34
CA LYS A 211 34.47 21.92 -7.30
C LYS A 211 32.99 22.03 -7.67
N GLY A 212 32.31 20.90 -7.87
CA GLY A 212 30.87 20.86 -8.11
C GLY A 212 30.05 21.31 -6.91
N LEU A 213 30.53 21.09 -5.69
CA LEU A 213 29.89 21.60 -4.48
C LEU A 213 29.91 23.14 -4.45
N VAL A 214 31.04 23.76 -4.79
CA VAL A 214 31.12 25.24 -4.92
C VAL A 214 30.20 25.75 -6.02
N ARG A 215 30.17 25.08 -7.19
CA ARG A 215 29.24 25.46 -8.27
C ARG A 215 27.78 25.38 -7.82
N HIS A 216 27.42 24.34 -7.06
CA HIS A 216 26.08 24.20 -6.51
C HIS A 216 25.71 25.39 -5.61
N ALA A 217 26.58 25.78 -4.67
CA ALA A 217 26.33 26.98 -3.85
C ALA A 217 26.21 28.25 -4.69
N ASP A 218 27.11 28.48 -5.64
CA ASP A 218 27.07 29.68 -6.48
C ASP A 218 25.77 29.76 -7.31
N THR A 219 25.32 28.63 -7.88
CA THR A 219 24.03 28.56 -8.59
C THR A 219 22.85 28.83 -7.65
N ALA A 220 22.83 28.20 -6.47
CA ALA A 220 21.74 28.36 -5.50
C ALA A 220 21.66 29.79 -4.92
N LEU A 221 22.78 30.51 -4.87
CA LEU A 221 22.85 31.91 -4.43
C LEU A 221 22.64 32.93 -5.58
N ASN A 222 22.53 32.50 -6.83
CA ASN A 222 22.45 33.43 -7.96
C ASN A 222 20.99 33.87 -8.23
N PRO A 223 20.68 35.18 -8.25
CA PRO A 223 19.34 35.68 -8.52
C PRO A 223 18.75 35.29 -9.88
N GLU A 224 19.60 35.01 -10.88
CA GLU A 224 19.14 34.51 -12.19
C GLU A 224 18.43 33.15 -12.10
N PHE A 225 18.71 32.38 -11.05
CA PHE A 225 18.10 31.07 -10.78
C PHE A 225 17.12 31.10 -9.61
N GLY A 226 16.60 32.29 -9.25
CA GLY A 226 15.51 32.45 -8.29
C GLY A 226 15.93 32.85 -6.87
N ALA A 227 17.22 33.08 -6.60
CA ALA A 227 17.63 33.62 -5.30
C ALA A 227 17.13 35.08 -5.12
N PRO A 228 16.71 35.48 -3.90
CA PRO A 228 16.39 36.87 -3.61
C PRO A 228 17.57 37.82 -3.89
N GLN A 229 17.27 39.06 -4.29
CA GLN A 229 18.30 40.07 -4.55
C GLN A 229 18.86 40.67 -3.25
N LEU A 230 19.88 40.02 -2.70
CA LEU A 230 20.59 40.39 -1.48
C LEU A 230 22.05 40.83 -1.80
N PRO A 231 22.71 41.63 -0.94
CA PRO A 231 24.07 42.11 -1.21
C PRO A 231 25.09 41.01 -1.55
N TYR A 232 25.00 39.85 -0.90
CA TYR A 232 25.87 38.69 -1.12
C TYR A 232 25.40 37.73 -2.22
N THR A 233 24.33 38.08 -2.95
CA THR A 233 23.82 37.30 -4.10
C THR A 233 24.00 38.06 -5.43
N THR A 234 23.93 39.40 -5.40
CA THR A 234 24.02 40.27 -6.57
C THR A 234 25.45 40.63 -6.95
N ASP A 235 26.36 40.74 -5.97
CA ASP A 235 27.80 40.89 -6.24
C ASP A 235 28.40 39.52 -6.63
N PRO A 236 28.86 39.32 -7.88
CA PRO A 236 29.41 38.04 -8.31
C PRO A 236 30.66 37.63 -7.52
N SER A 237 31.46 38.59 -7.07
CA SER A 237 32.70 38.30 -6.34
C SER A 237 32.41 37.88 -4.90
N GLY A 238 31.55 38.61 -4.19
CA GLY A 238 31.05 38.24 -2.86
C GLY A 238 30.27 36.92 -2.86
N ARG A 239 29.39 36.70 -3.86
CA ARG A 239 28.65 35.45 -4.02
C ARG A 239 29.61 34.26 -4.18
N ARG A 240 30.62 34.41 -5.03
CA ARG A 240 31.61 33.36 -5.26
C ARG A 240 32.41 33.03 -3.99
N ALA A 241 32.84 34.05 -3.26
CA ALA A 241 33.56 33.87 -2.00
C ALA A 241 32.71 33.16 -0.94
N LEU A 242 31.43 33.54 -0.81
CA LEU A 242 30.48 32.89 0.09
C LEU A 242 30.24 31.42 -0.32
N ALA A 243 30.08 31.15 -1.62
CA ALA A 243 29.91 29.80 -2.14
C ALA A 243 31.12 28.90 -1.83
N GLU A 244 32.34 29.43 -1.93
CA GLU A 244 33.57 28.72 -1.57
C GLU A 244 33.63 28.44 -0.07
N ALA A 245 33.30 29.42 0.77
CA ALA A 245 33.26 29.25 2.22
C ALA A 245 32.20 28.23 2.67
N MET A 246 30.99 28.27 2.10
CA MET A 246 29.93 27.31 2.38
C MET A 246 30.33 25.89 1.97
N ALA A 247 30.86 25.72 0.76
CA ALA A 247 31.30 24.41 0.27
C ALA A 247 32.47 23.84 1.09
N GLN A 248 33.39 24.70 1.55
CA GLN A 248 34.47 24.28 2.43
C GLN A 248 33.94 23.83 3.79
N ARG A 249 32.99 24.55 4.38
CA ARG A 249 32.40 24.20 5.68
C ARG A 249 31.57 22.93 5.62
N ALA A 250 30.79 22.75 4.55
CA ALA A 250 29.94 21.58 4.36
C ALA A 250 30.71 20.27 4.10
N ASP A 251 32.02 20.33 3.84
CA ASP A 251 32.93 19.18 3.74
C ASP A 251 32.39 18.01 2.89
N GLY A 252 31.90 18.33 1.69
CA GLY A 252 31.35 17.33 0.76
C GLY A 252 29.83 17.08 0.88
N SER A 253 29.20 17.49 1.98
CA SER A 253 27.75 17.34 2.20
C SER A 253 26.93 18.33 1.36
N ARG A 254 26.23 17.82 0.34
CA ARG A 254 25.32 18.64 -0.47
C ARG A 254 24.09 19.07 0.30
N LEU A 255 23.58 18.22 1.20
CA LEU A 255 22.47 18.56 2.07
C LEU A 255 22.83 19.71 3.02
N THR A 256 23.97 19.65 3.70
CA THR A 256 24.40 20.73 4.62
C THR A 256 24.50 22.07 3.90
N LEU A 257 25.09 22.07 2.69
CA LEU A 257 25.14 23.26 1.85
C LEU A 257 23.75 23.76 1.46
N GLN A 258 22.85 22.87 1.04
CA GLN A 258 21.48 23.24 0.67
C GLN A 258 20.73 23.87 1.85
N LEU A 259 20.83 23.27 3.05
CA LEU A 259 20.23 23.80 4.27
C LEU A 259 20.82 25.15 4.66
N ALA A 260 22.14 25.32 4.54
CA ALA A 260 22.81 26.60 4.77
C ALA A 260 22.26 27.70 3.85
N VAL A 261 22.22 27.44 2.54
CA VAL A 261 21.70 28.38 1.55
C VAL A 261 20.23 28.69 1.83
N GLN A 262 19.39 27.67 2.01
CA GLN A 262 17.96 27.85 2.23
C GLN A 262 17.66 28.64 3.50
N SER A 263 18.35 28.33 4.60
CA SER A 263 18.18 29.05 5.87
C SER A 263 18.53 30.53 5.72
N VAL A 264 19.61 30.85 5.02
CA VAL A 264 20.04 32.24 4.79
C VAL A 264 19.12 32.97 3.81
N LEU A 265 18.68 32.33 2.72
CA LEU A 265 17.81 32.98 1.74
C LEU A 265 16.39 33.20 2.25
N MET A 266 15.84 32.27 3.05
CA MET A 266 14.51 32.42 3.64
C MET A 266 14.49 33.42 4.81
N GLN A 267 15.58 33.53 5.56
CA GLN A 267 15.73 34.44 6.70
C GLN A 267 17.07 35.18 6.61
N PRO A 268 17.19 36.22 5.75
CA PRO A 268 18.48 36.88 5.49
C PRO A 268 18.92 37.84 6.61
N ASP A 269 18.01 38.26 7.47
CA ASP A 269 18.27 39.26 8.50
C ASP A 269 19.33 38.79 9.51
N GLY A 270 20.29 39.67 9.82
CA GLY A 270 21.35 39.41 10.78
C GLY A 270 22.44 38.44 10.31
N PHE A 271 22.43 37.98 9.05
CA PHE A 271 23.49 37.13 8.50
C PHE A 271 24.67 37.96 7.97
N ASP A 272 25.88 37.71 8.48
CA ASP A 272 27.13 38.25 7.94
C ASP A 272 27.80 37.22 7.02
N PRO A 273 27.85 37.44 5.69
CA PRO A 273 28.47 36.49 4.75
C PRO A 273 30.00 36.39 4.89
N ALA A 274 30.65 37.33 5.60
CA ALA A 274 32.09 37.28 5.85
C ALA A 274 32.46 36.43 7.08
N ASP A 275 31.49 36.13 7.95
CA ASP A 275 31.71 35.34 9.17
C ASP A 275 31.51 33.85 8.91
N ALA A 276 32.63 33.15 8.69
CA ALA A 276 32.62 31.70 8.47
C ALA A 276 32.10 30.87 9.66
N SER A 277 32.02 31.46 10.87
CA SER A 277 31.46 30.77 12.05
C SER A 277 29.94 30.62 11.99
N LEU A 278 29.27 31.42 11.15
CA LEU A 278 27.83 31.34 10.88
C LEU A 278 27.48 30.31 9.80
N LEU A 279 28.49 29.65 9.23
CA LEU A 279 28.29 28.63 8.19
C LEU A 279 28.32 27.23 8.82
N PRO A 280 27.29 26.39 8.59
CA PRO A 280 27.22 25.06 9.18
C PRO A 280 28.15 24.08 8.46
N GLY A 281 28.74 23.16 9.22
CA GLY A 281 29.49 22.00 8.72
C GLY A 281 28.74 20.68 8.80
N SER A 282 27.55 20.67 9.41
CA SER A 282 26.67 19.49 9.48
C SER A 282 25.20 19.89 9.42
N VAL A 283 24.31 18.90 9.28
CA VAL A 283 22.85 19.13 9.38
C VAL A 283 22.49 19.66 10.76
N GLY A 284 23.05 19.08 11.82
CA GLY A 284 22.87 19.56 13.19
C GLY A 284 23.32 20.99 13.41
N GLU A 285 24.49 21.38 12.87
CA GLU A 285 24.95 22.78 12.92
C GLU A 285 24.02 23.72 12.14
N ALA A 286 23.43 23.27 11.03
CA ALA A 286 22.47 24.07 10.26
C ALA A 286 21.21 24.37 11.07
N LEU A 287 20.66 23.36 11.77
CA LEU A 287 19.54 23.53 12.70
C LEU A 287 19.91 24.48 13.85
N ASP A 288 21.07 24.28 14.48
CA ASP A 288 21.54 25.07 15.62
C ASP A 288 21.74 26.55 15.29
N LEU A 289 22.48 26.82 14.21
CA LEU A 289 22.80 28.18 13.80
C LEU A 289 21.54 28.91 13.34
N HIS A 290 20.63 28.24 12.62
CA HIS A 290 19.35 28.83 12.24
C HIS A 290 18.50 29.21 13.46
N ALA A 291 18.34 28.28 14.42
CA ALA A 291 17.57 28.54 15.63
C ALA A 291 18.15 29.71 16.45
N ARG A 292 19.47 29.68 16.71
CA ARG A 292 20.13 30.74 17.51
C ARG A 292 20.03 32.11 16.83
N ARG A 293 20.14 32.16 15.51
CA ARG A 293 20.01 33.41 14.74
C ARG A 293 18.61 34.02 14.87
N LEU A 294 17.58 33.20 14.99
CA LEU A 294 16.20 33.63 15.25
C LEU A 294 15.89 33.83 16.75
N GLY A 295 16.90 33.72 17.63
CA GLY A 295 16.72 33.86 19.08
C GLY A 295 16.03 32.67 19.75
N ALA A 296 15.91 31.53 19.07
CA ALA A 296 15.30 30.31 19.57
C ALA A 296 16.35 29.32 20.12
N ASP A 297 15.92 28.49 21.06
CA ASP A 297 16.70 27.34 21.53
C ASP A 297 16.73 26.25 20.45
N PRO A 298 17.91 25.74 20.03
CA PRO A 298 18.01 24.66 19.05
C PRO A 298 17.22 23.39 19.40
N GLN A 299 17.04 23.12 20.70
CA GLN A 299 16.24 21.98 21.12
C GLN A 299 14.76 22.17 20.83
N THR A 300 14.23 23.39 20.93
CA THR A 300 12.83 23.70 20.56
C THR A 300 12.58 23.38 19.09
N LEU A 301 13.46 23.82 18.18
CA LEU A 301 13.34 23.49 16.75
C LEU A 301 13.36 21.97 16.52
N ARG A 302 14.27 21.23 17.15
CA ARG A 302 14.32 19.76 17.01
C ARG A 302 13.05 19.08 17.51
N LEU A 303 12.50 19.51 18.63
CA LEU A 303 11.24 18.98 19.17
C LEU A 303 10.05 19.29 18.26
N MET A 304 10.03 20.47 17.62
CA MET A 304 9.03 20.82 16.60
C MET A 304 9.15 19.91 15.36
N LEU A 305 10.36 19.61 14.91
CA LEU A 305 10.57 18.76 13.73
C LEU A 305 10.48 17.25 14.03
N ALA A 306 10.52 16.84 15.30
CA ALA A 306 10.54 15.42 15.69
C ALA A 306 9.35 14.61 15.15
N PRO A 307 8.08 15.07 15.22
CA PRO A 307 6.97 14.33 14.59
C PRO A 307 7.18 14.08 13.09
N LEU A 308 7.73 15.06 12.36
CA LEU A 308 8.00 14.94 10.93
C LEU A 308 9.18 14.01 10.64
N ALA A 309 10.14 13.89 11.56
CA ALA A 309 11.24 12.93 11.48
C ALA A 309 10.78 11.48 11.65
N PHE A 310 9.59 11.28 12.24
CA PHE A 310 8.96 9.97 12.42
C PHE A 310 7.73 9.79 11.53
N ALA A 311 7.41 10.75 10.68
CA ALA A 311 6.26 10.66 9.78
C ALA A 311 6.42 9.47 8.83
N GLU A 312 5.31 8.80 8.59
CA GLU A 312 5.19 7.72 7.61
C GLU A 312 4.44 8.23 6.36
N GLY A 313 4.51 7.48 5.26
CA GLY A 313 3.86 7.86 4.01
C GLY A 313 4.40 9.17 3.41
N GLU A 314 3.52 9.94 2.77
CA GLU A 314 3.88 11.17 2.06
C GLU A 314 4.10 12.39 2.98
N GLY A 315 3.72 12.30 4.26
CA GLY A 315 3.88 13.37 5.23
C GLY A 315 2.82 13.36 6.32
N LEU A 316 2.98 14.26 7.29
CA LEU A 316 2.11 14.38 8.45
C LEU A 316 1.03 15.44 8.22
N PRO A 317 -0.26 15.17 8.48
CA PRO A 317 -1.30 16.20 8.45
C PRO A 317 -0.97 17.37 9.39
N VAL A 318 -1.05 18.59 8.87
CA VAL A 318 -0.69 19.81 9.62
C VAL A 318 -1.45 19.95 10.94
N GLN A 319 -2.69 19.45 11.00
CA GLN A 319 -3.55 19.48 12.18
C GLN A 319 -3.02 18.59 13.32
N LEU A 320 -2.30 17.50 12.99
CA LEU A 320 -1.71 16.59 13.98
C LEU A 320 -0.36 17.10 14.50
N TRP A 321 0.34 17.94 13.72
CA TRP A 321 1.71 18.36 14.01
C TRP A 321 1.90 18.93 15.43
N GLY A 322 1.02 19.83 15.86
CA GLY A 322 1.17 20.46 17.17
C GLY A 322 0.91 19.54 18.35
N ALA A 323 -0.12 18.69 18.26
CA ALA A 323 -0.40 17.70 19.30
C ALA A 323 0.76 16.70 19.46
N LEU A 324 1.35 16.27 18.34
CA LEU A 324 2.46 15.33 18.32
C LEU A 324 3.77 15.97 18.82
N ALA A 325 4.03 17.22 18.45
CA ALA A 325 5.19 17.97 18.95
C ALA A 325 5.11 18.15 20.48
N ASN A 326 3.92 18.49 21.01
CA ASN A 326 3.67 18.56 22.45
C ASN A 326 3.91 17.22 23.15
N ALA A 327 3.44 16.12 22.54
CA ALA A 327 3.60 14.78 23.08
C ALA A 327 5.08 14.38 23.20
N VAL A 328 5.87 14.58 22.14
CA VAL A 328 7.32 14.27 22.16
C VAL A 328 8.06 15.16 23.15
N ALA A 329 7.74 16.46 23.18
CA ALA A 329 8.37 17.43 24.06
C ALA A 329 8.04 17.23 25.55
N GLY A 330 6.90 16.60 25.86
CA GLY A 330 6.40 16.47 27.23
C GLY A 330 6.03 17.82 27.88
N ARG A 331 5.87 18.88 27.06
CA ARG A 331 5.47 20.23 27.46
C ARG A 331 4.65 20.87 26.34
N ASP A 332 3.91 21.93 26.68
CA ASP A 332 3.19 22.72 25.70
C ASP A 332 4.16 23.54 24.83
N LEU A 333 4.14 23.28 23.52
CA LEU A 333 4.85 23.99 22.45
C LEU A 333 3.90 24.84 21.60
N SER A 334 2.62 25.01 21.97
CA SER A 334 1.63 25.65 21.10
C SER A 334 2.03 27.08 20.69
N GLN A 335 2.61 27.87 21.61
CA GLN A 335 3.16 29.19 21.29
C GLN A 335 4.41 29.09 20.42
N ASP A 336 5.34 28.18 20.77
CA ASP A 336 6.56 27.93 19.99
C ASP A 336 6.22 27.56 18.53
N ILE A 337 5.15 26.81 18.29
CA ILE A 337 4.69 26.42 16.95
C ILE A 337 3.99 27.56 16.22
N ALA A 338 3.08 28.27 16.90
CA ALA A 338 2.35 29.39 16.31
C ALA A 338 3.31 30.51 15.83
N ASP A 339 4.33 30.81 16.63
CA ASP A 339 5.32 31.84 16.35
C ASP A 339 6.53 31.29 15.54
N GLY A 340 6.72 29.96 15.51
CA GLY A 340 7.89 29.28 14.99
C GLY A 340 7.76 28.72 13.58
N MET A 341 6.76 29.11 12.79
CA MET A 341 6.72 28.71 11.37
C MET A 341 7.99 29.16 10.62
N LEU A 342 8.53 30.34 10.92
CA LEU A 342 9.81 30.80 10.37
C LEU A 342 11.02 29.98 10.85
N LEU A 343 10.90 29.38 12.06
CA LEU A 343 11.92 28.51 12.63
C LEU A 343 11.99 27.18 11.88
N ALA A 344 10.84 26.58 11.55
CA ALA A 344 10.76 25.29 10.84
C ALA A 344 10.81 25.40 9.31
N ALA A 345 10.40 26.54 8.71
CA ALA A 345 10.22 26.72 7.27
C ALA A 345 11.39 26.26 6.38
N PRO A 346 12.67 26.48 6.74
CA PRO A 346 13.79 26.02 5.91
C PRO A 346 13.95 24.50 5.83
N PHE A 347 13.25 23.73 6.68
CA PHE A 347 13.45 22.28 6.83
C PHE A 347 12.21 21.46 6.45
N ILE A 348 11.08 22.13 6.21
CA ILE A 348 9.79 21.49 5.91
C ILE A 348 9.31 21.92 4.52
N GLU A 349 8.54 21.04 3.89
CA GLU A 349 7.82 21.33 2.66
C GLU A 349 6.34 20.96 2.83
N PRO A 350 5.40 21.83 2.44
CA PRO A 350 4.01 21.47 2.34
C PRO A 350 3.80 20.61 1.08
N VAL A 351 3.08 19.51 1.24
CA VAL A 351 2.70 18.60 0.16
C VAL A 351 1.18 18.57 0.12
N GLY A 352 0.59 18.83 -1.05
CA GLY A 352 -0.84 18.61 -1.26
C GLY A 352 -1.10 17.11 -1.25
N ALA A 353 -2.05 16.64 -0.43
CA ALA A 353 -2.49 15.26 -0.54
C ALA A 353 -3.03 15.05 -1.97
N SER A 354 -2.41 14.16 -2.74
CA SER A 354 -3.04 13.62 -3.93
C SER A 354 -4.35 12.99 -3.47
N GLN A 355 -5.48 13.53 -3.95
CA GLN A 355 -6.72 12.76 -3.89
C GLN A 355 -6.45 11.55 -4.77
N ASP A 356 -6.34 10.37 -4.16
CA ASP A 356 -6.51 9.14 -4.92
C ASP A 356 -7.85 9.31 -5.65
N GLU A 357 -7.81 9.32 -6.97
CA GLU A 357 -8.98 9.28 -7.83
C GLU A 357 -9.67 7.94 -7.57
N ASP A 358 -10.46 7.86 -6.49
CA ASP A 358 -11.46 6.83 -6.33
C ASP A 358 -12.42 7.00 -7.50
N GLY A 359 -12.31 6.06 -8.45
CA GLY A 359 -13.04 6.08 -9.70
C GLY A 359 -14.54 6.08 -9.47
N ASP A 360 -15.18 7.17 -9.87
CA ASP A 360 -16.54 7.16 -10.41
C ASP A 360 -16.43 7.29 -11.93
N ASP A 361 -16.11 6.17 -12.59
CA ASP A 361 -16.66 5.91 -13.92
C ASP A 361 -18.15 5.59 -13.72
N ASP A 362 -19.02 6.61 -13.80
CA ASP A 362 -20.41 6.39 -14.21
C ASP A 362 -20.91 7.54 -15.09
N ASP A 363 -20.99 7.19 -16.37
CA ASP A 363 -21.88 7.67 -17.43
C ASP A 363 -21.90 9.16 -17.81
N GLY A 364 -21.59 9.39 -19.09
CA GLY A 364 -21.37 10.72 -19.63
C GLY A 364 -22.64 11.53 -19.87
N ASP A 365 -22.45 12.84 -19.90
CA ASP A 365 -23.09 13.68 -20.91
C ASP A 365 -22.16 14.83 -21.27
N SER A 366 -22.07 15.09 -22.56
CA SER A 366 -21.29 16.18 -23.14
C SER A 366 -22.16 17.43 -23.09
N GLY A 367 -21.79 18.47 -22.34
CA GLY A 367 -22.63 19.67 -22.29
C GLY A 367 -22.00 20.89 -21.62
N ASP A 368 -21.41 21.71 -22.46
CA ASP A 368 -21.25 23.17 -22.35
C ASP A 368 -20.35 23.82 -21.29
N ALA A 369 -19.48 24.65 -21.85
CA ALA A 369 -18.67 25.66 -21.19
C ALA A 369 -19.56 26.67 -20.43
N ASN A 370 -19.23 26.90 -19.16
CA ASN A 370 -19.38 28.20 -18.53
C ASN A 370 -18.11 28.49 -17.73
N GLU A 371 -17.31 29.41 -18.27
CA GLU A 371 -16.43 30.28 -17.49
C GLU A 371 -17.30 31.11 -16.52
N ASP A 372 -16.72 31.47 -15.38
CA ASP A 372 -17.31 32.23 -14.26
C ASP A 372 -18.08 31.41 -13.19
N GLY A 373 -17.30 30.72 -12.36
CA GLY A 373 -17.73 30.26 -11.03
C GLY A 373 -16.51 30.07 -10.15
N ALA A 374 -16.46 30.77 -9.02
CA ALA A 374 -15.34 30.77 -8.09
C ALA A 374 -14.84 29.35 -7.79
N ASP A 375 -13.52 29.14 -7.93
CA ASP A 375 -12.81 28.01 -7.35
C ASP A 375 -13.22 27.90 -5.87
N VAL A 376 -14.11 26.96 -5.57
CA VAL A 376 -14.18 26.41 -4.23
C VAL A 376 -12.92 25.55 -4.13
N PRO A 377 -11.91 25.92 -3.32
CA PRO A 377 -10.77 25.04 -3.13
C PRO A 377 -11.35 23.76 -2.55
N GLY A 378 -11.24 22.65 -3.28
CA GLY A 378 -11.37 21.35 -2.66
C GLY A 378 -10.44 21.33 -1.46
N ASP A 379 -10.98 20.93 -0.30
CA ASP A 379 -10.29 20.88 1.00
C ASP A 379 -9.17 19.85 0.95
N GLY A 380 -8.11 20.16 0.19
CA GLY A 380 -6.93 19.35 0.04
C GLY A 380 -6.20 19.37 1.38
N ARG A 381 -6.16 18.21 2.04
CA ARG A 381 -5.41 18.04 3.29
C ARG A 381 -3.96 18.42 3.03
N THR A 382 -3.48 19.45 3.73
CA THR A 382 -2.07 19.87 3.67
C THR A 382 -1.24 18.96 4.54
N LEU A 383 -0.32 18.23 3.93
CA LEU A 383 0.68 17.42 4.62
C LEU A 383 1.96 18.23 4.78
N LEU A 384 2.68 17.99 5.87
CA LEU A 384 4.02 18.51 6.12
C LEU A 384 5.01 17.36 6.03
N ARG A 385 6.07 17.55 5.25
CA ARG A 385 7.19 16.61 5.17
C ARG A 385 8.49 17.35 5.44
N LEU A 386 9.50 16.64 5.96
CA LEU A 386 10.86 17.17 5.97
C LEU A 386 11.40 17.19 4.54
N MET A 387 12.00 18.30 4.14
CA MET A 387 12.49 18.47 2.76
C MET A 387 13.56 17.45 2.33
N HIS A 388 14.16 16.74 3.28
CA HIS A 388 15.15 15.70 2.99
C HIS A 388 15.26 14.67 4.14
N PRO A 389 15.34 13.35 3.84
CA PRO A 389 15.44 12.28 4.86
C PRO A 389 16.62 12.41 5.83
N GLY A 390 17.74 12.97 5.38
CA GLY A 390 18.90 13.26 6.23
C GLY A 390 18.63 14.20 7.41
N ILE A 391 17.60 15.05 7.33
CA ILE A 391 17.15 15.88 8.47
C ILE A 391 16.46 15.00 9.50
N ALA A 392 15.64 14.05 9.04
CA ALA A 392 14.97 13.10 9.90
C ALA A 392 15.97 12.27 10.70
N GLU A 393 17.05 11.82 10.05
CA GLU A 393 18.13 11.06 10.70
C GLU A 393 18.88 11.89 11.75
N GLU A 394 19.23 13.13 11.45
CA GLU A 394 19.82 14.06 12.43
C GLU A 394 18.91 14.24 13.66
N ILE A 395 17.60 14.42 13.45
CA ILE A 395 16.66 14.62 14.56
C ILE A 395 16.54 13.34 15.39
N ARG A 396 16.35 12.18 14.76
CA ARG A 396 16.20 10.90 15.46
C ARG A 396 17.45 10.54 16.25
N SER A 397 18.64 10.70 15.66
CA SER A 397 19.92 10.43 16.32
C SER A 397 20.21 11.39 17.48
N GLY A 398 19.66 12.61 17.44
CA GLY A 398 19.76 13.59 18.52
C GLY A 398 18.77 13.40 19.68
N LEU A 399 17.80 12.48 19.57
CA LEU A 399 16.86 12.20 20.66
C LEU A 399 17.48 11.32 21.74
N PRO A 400 17.24 11.58 23.05
CA PRO A 400 17.75 10.73 24.13
C PRO A 400 17.25 9.29 24.08
N ASP A 401 15.98 9.10 23.68
CA ASP A 401 15.33 7.81 23.54
C ASP A 401 14.32 7.87 22.39
N VAL A 402 14.69 7.26 21.25
CA VAL A 402 13.86 7.16 20.04
C VAL A 402 12.59 6.36 20.30
N ARG A 403 12.66 5.32 21.14
CA ARG A 403 11.52 4.45 21.42
C ARG A 403 10.50 5.13 22.33
N ASP A 404 10.97 5.90 23.31
CA ASP A 404 10.10 6.75 24.14
C ASP A 404 9.39 7.83 23.30
N ALA A 405 10.13 8.49 22.40
CA ALA A 405 9.53 9.45 21.47
C ALA A 405 8.45 8.80 20.60
N GLN A 406 8.72 7.62 20.04
CA GLN A 406 7.72 6.88 19.26
C GLN A 406 6.53 6.40 20.10
N THR A 407 6.76 6.02 21.36
CA THR A 407 5.68 5.66 22.27
C THR A 407 4.74 6.84 22.51
N LYS A 408 5.29 8.04 22.75
CA LYS A 408 4.52 9.27 22.92
C LYS A 408 3.73 9.65 21.65
N LEU A 409 4.35 9.51 20.48
CA LEU A 409 3.68 9.73 19.20
C LEU A 409 2.53 8.76 18.99
N ALA A 410 2.77 7.45 19.17
CA ALA A 410 1.75 6.42 19.01
C ALA A 410 0.57 6.62 19.98
N MET A 411 0.84 6.98 21.23
CA MET A 411 -0.22 7.28 22.20
C MET A 411 -1.03 8.51 21.80
N ALA A 412 -0.36 9.59 21.39
CA ALA A 412 -1.05 10.81 20.96
C ALA A 412 -1.88 10.60 19.69
N LEU A 413 -1.41 9.79 18.74
CA LEU A 413 -2.17 9.38 17.56
C LEU A 413 -3.40 8.54 17.94
N LEU A 414 -3.26 7.60 18.88
CA LEU A 414 -4.38 6.79 19.36
C LEU A 414 -5.41 7.65 20.12
N GLU A 415 -4.97 8.61 20.93
CA GLU A 415 -5.85 9.57 21.63
C GLU A 415 -6.58 10.51 20.66
N ALA A 416 -6.01 10.76 19.48
CA ALA A 416 -6.63 11.56 18.44
C ALA A 416 -7.75 10.83 17.67
N VAL A 417 -7.95 9.52 17.89
CA VAL A 417 -9.07 8.76 17.31
C VAL A 417 -10.39 9.19 17.98
N PRO A 418 -11.32 9.86 17.27
CA PRO A 418 -12.55 10.36 17.87
C PRO A 418 -13.39 9.22 18.43
N GLN A 419 -13.70 9.25 19.73
CA GLN A 419 -14.54 8.23 20.41
C GLN A 419 -14.06 6.78 20.23
N GLN A 420 -12.78 6.55 19.87
CA GLN A 420 -12.25 5.24 19.45
C GLN A 420 -12.96 4.66 18.20
N ASP A 421 -13.56 5.52 17.39
CA ASP A 421 -14.20 5.17 16.13
C ASP A 421 -13.24 5.37 14.95
N TRP A 422 -12.72 4.25 14.44
CA TRP A 422 -11.83 4.22 13.28
C TRP A 422 -12.45 4.78 12.01
N SER A 423 -13.80 4.79 11.89
CA SER A 423 -14.49 5.38 10.73
C SER A 423 -14.42 6.90 10.71
N GLN A 424 -14.06 7.52 11.84
CA GLN A 424 -13.90 8.97 12.01
C GLN A 424 -12.44 9.42 12.19
N ALA A 425 -11.50 8.48 12.37
CA ALA A 425 -10.08 8.79 12.52
C ALA A 425 -9.51 9.50 11.28
N ASP A 426 -8.47 10.32 11.42
CA ASP A 426 -7.73 10.82 10.25
C ASP A 426 -7.12 9.63 9.49
N PRO A 427 -7.16 9.58 8.14
CA PRO A 427 -6.54 8.50 7.36
C PRO A 427 -5.07 8.26 7.71
N TYR A 428 -4.28 9.29 8.02
CA TYR A 428 -2.92 9.12 8.50
C TYR A 428 -2.86 8.25 9.76
N ILE A 429 -3.79 8.45 10.71
CA ILE A 429 -3.86 7.65 11.94
C ILE A 429 -4.26 6.21 11.59
N ARG A 430 -5.29 6.02 10.75
CA ARG A 430 -5.77 4.68 10.36
C ARG A 430 -4.65 3.85 9.73
N ASP A 431 -3.90 4.47 8.82
CA ASP A 431 -2.97 3.75 7.96
C ASP A 431 -1.59 3.62 8.62
N HIS A 432 -1.16 4.60 9.41
CA HIS A 432 0.22 4.65 9.92
C HIS A 432 0.37 4.44 11.44
N LEU A 433 -0.71 4.34 12.23
CA LEU A 433 -0.57 4.04 13.66
C LEU A 433 0.12 2.68 13.91
N ALA A 434 -0.11 1.70 13.04
CA ALA A 434 0.55 0.39 13.11
C ALA A 434 2.08 0.52 12.96
N ALA A 435 2.56 1.43 12.11
CA ALA A 435 3.98 1.70 11.93
C ALA A 435 4.60 2.37 13.17
N HIS A 436 3.94 3.39 13.73
CA HIS A 436 4.39 4.04 14.96
C HIS A 436 4.44 3.06 16.14
N THR A 437 3.43 2.21 16.29
CA THR A 437 3.41 1.19 17.34
C THR A 437 4.40 0.06 17.11
N LEU A 438 4.75 -0.28 15.86
CA LEU A 438 5.82 -1.24 15.55
C LEU A 438 7.15 -0.77 16.12
N GLU A 439 7.53 0.47 15.85
CA GLU A 439 8.81 1.02 16.33
C GLU A 439 8.81 1.29 17.84
N ALA A 440 7.66 1.62 18.42
CA ALA A 440 7.49 1.68 19.88
C ALA A 440 7.57 0.28 20.54
N GLY A 441 7.43 -0.80 19.76
CA GLY A 441 7.32 -2.17 20.26
C GLY A 441 5.99 -2.44 21.00
N LEU A 442 4.92 -1.76 20.57
CA LEU A 442 3.56 -1.82 21.10
C LEU A 442 2.54 -2.36 20.09
N LEU A 443 2.98 -2.74 18.89
CA LEU A 443 2.09 -3.22 17.83
C LEU A 443 1.27 -4.46 18.27
N PRO A 444 1.83 -5.49 18.93
CA PRO A 444 1.03 -6.66 19.34
C PRO A 444 -0.19 -6.33 20.22
N GLN A 445 -0.12 -5.27 21.03
CA GLN A 445 -1.24 -4.80 21.85
C GLN A 445 -2.34 -4.15 20.98
N LEU A 446 -1.95 -3.39 19.95
CA LEU A 446 -2.88 -2.76 19.02
C LEU A 446 -3.59 -3.79 18.12
N LEU A 447 -2.94 -4.90 17.77
CA LEU A 447 -3.47 -5.96 16.89
C LEU A 447 -4.54 -6.86 17.53
N THR A 448 -5.42 -6.25 18.32
CA THR A 448 -6.61 -6.85 18.94
C THR A 448 -7.90 -6.10 18.58
N ASP A 449 -7.81 -5.05 17.77
CA ASP A 449 -8.95 -4.21 17.39
C ASP A 449 -9.43 -4.55 15.95
N PRO A 450 -10.62 -5.15 15.79
CA PRO A 450 -11.21 -5.41 14.47
C PRO A 450 -11.54 -4.16 13.66
N GLY A 451 -11.84 -3.04 14.32
CA GLY A 451 -12.13 -1.78 13.65
C GLY A 451 -10.91 -1.26 12.91
N LEU A 452 -9.73 -1.34 13.53
CA LEU A 452 -8.46 -1.04 12.88
C LEU A 452 -8.24 -1.94 11.66
N PHE A 453 -8.44 -3.25 11.80
CA PHE A 453 -8.24 -4.20 10.69
C PHE A 453 -9.14 -3.91 9.48
N ALA A 454 -10.38 -3.48 9.72
CA ALA A 454 -11.31 -3.15 8.66
C ALA A 454 -11.00 -1.80 8.00
N HIS A 455 -10.52 -0.81 8.75
CA HIS A 455 -10.33 0.56 8.25
C HIS A 455 -8.94 0.87 7.70
N ALA A 456 -7.88 0.33 8.30
CA ALA A 456 -6.50 0.61 7.88
C ALA A 456 -6.22 0.12 6.44
N ASP A 457 -5.34 0.85 5.75
CA ASP A 457 -4.78 0.40 4.48
C ASP A 457 -4.18 -1.03 4.59
N PRO A 458 -4.67 -1.99 3.78
CA PRO A 458 -4.22 -3.38 3.88
C PRO A 458 -2.74 -3.58 3.59
N VAL A 459 -2.12 -2.75 2.75
CA VAL A 459 -0.71 -2.89 2.38
C VAL A 459 0.18 -2.49 3.56
N THR A 460 -0.08 -1.33 4.14
CA THR A 460 0.66 -0.74 5.25
C THR A 460 0.49 -1.57 6.52
N LEU A 461 -0.75 -1.95 6.86
CA LEU A 461 -1.02 -2.77 8.04
C LEU A 461 -0.38 -4.16 7.91
N ARG A 462 -0.47 -4.80 6.74
CA ARG A 462 0.19 -6.10 6.50
C ARG A 462 1.70 -5.99 6.68
N ALA A 463 2.35 -4.99 6.08
CA ALA A 463 3.80 -4.79 6.20
C ALA A 463 4.24 -4.60 7.65
N ALA A 464 3.48 -3.84 8.45
CA ALA A 464 3.75 -3.68 9.88
C ALA A 464 3.64 -5.00 10.65
N ILE A 465 2.62 -5.81 10.37
CA ILE A 465 2.41 -7.09 11.05
C ILE A 465 3.48 -8.13 10.64
N GLU A 466 3.88 -8.18 9.36
CA GLU A 466 4.92 -9.09 8.85
C GLU A 466 6.33 -8.79 9.40
N ALA A 467 6.53 -7.61 9.98
CA ALA A 467 7.77 -7.24 10.68
C ALA A 467 7.85 -7.84 12.10
N VAL A 468 6.73 -8.28 12.67
CA VAL A 468 6.69 -8.90 14.01
C VAL A 468 6.86 -10.41 13.90
N PRO A 469 7.71 -11.05 14.73
CA PRO A 469 7.84 -12.50 14.75
C PRO A 469 6.50 -13.21 14.99
N LEU A 470 6.22 -14.27 14.22
CA LEU A 470 4.92 -14.94 14.20
C LEU A 470 4.48 -15.45 15.58
N GLU A 471 5.43 -15.84 16.43
CA GLU A 471 5.22 -16.29 17.81
C GLU A 471 4.73 -15.19 18.76
N GLN A 472 5.02 -13.92 18.46
CA GLN A 472 4.59 -12.76 19.25
C GLN A 472 3.20 -12.25 18.82
N LEU A 473 2.72 -12.68 17.65
CA LEU A 473 1.40 -12.27 17.14
C LEU A 473 0.26 -12.99 17.86
N GLY A 474 -0.80 -12.25 18.19
CA GLY A 474 -2.06 -12.83 18.66
C GLY A 474 -2.81 -13.56 17.54
N ALA A 475 -3.78 -14.41 17.91
CA ALA A 475 -4.64 -15.09 16.93
C ALA A 475 -5.36 -14.14 15.94
N PRO A 476 -5.84 -12.94 16.35
CA PRO A 476 -6.48 -12.01 15.41
C PRO A 476 -5.51 -11.48 14.35
N ALA A 477 -4.28 -11.12 14.74
CA ALA A 477 -3.24 -10.68 13.81
C ALA A 477 -2.88 -11.76 12.79
N ARG A 478 -2.81 -13.03 13.20
CA ARG A 478 -2.56 -14.17 12.29
C ARG A 478 -3.72 -14.37 11.31
N THR A 479 -4.95 -14.19 11.77
CA THR A 479 -6.17 -14.21 10.92
C THR A 479 -6.11 -13.08 9.89
N TYR A 480 -5.70 -11.89 10.32
CA TYR A 480 -5.50 -10.75 9.42
C TYR A 480 -4.45 -11.05 8.36
N LEU A 481 -3.25 -11.53 8.73
CA LEU A 481 -2.20 -11.89 7.78
C LEU A 481 -2.67 -12.92 6.73
N ARG A 482 -3.44 -13.92 7.16
CA ARG A 482 -4.04 -14.92 6.25
C ARG A 482 -4.97 -14.26 5.22
N THR A 483 -5.69 -13.23 5.63
CA THR A 483 -6.74 -12.56 4.82
C THR A 483 -6.19 -11.39 4.01
N ALA A 484 -5.10 -10.74 4.44
CA ALA A 484 -4.55 -9.53 3.84
C ALA A 484 -4.27 -9.61 2.32
N PRO A 485 -3.79 -10.74 1.75
CA PRO A 485 -3.67 -10.88 0.29
C PRO A 485 -5.01 -10.71 -0.46
N LEU A 486 -6.12 -11.21 0.12
CA LEU A 486 -7.46 -11.03 -0.44
C LEU A 486 -7.89 -9.56 -0.37
N LEU A 487 -7.66 -8.91 0.77
CA LEU A 487 -8.00 -7.49 0.97
C LEU A 487 -7.25 -6.60 -0.03
N THR A 488 -5.95 -6.86 -0.22
CA THR A 488 -5.10 -6.09 -1.15
C THR A 488 -5.53 -6.31 -2.60
N ARG A 489 -5.73 -7.56 -3.02
CA ARG A 489 -6.11 -7.89 -4.41
C ARG A 489 -7.50 -7.37 -4.78
N SER A 490 -8.43 -7.43 -3.83
CA SER A 490 -9.81 -7.01 -4.08
C SER A 490 -10.01 -5.50 -4.04
N GLN A 491 -9.05 -4.76 -3.46
CA GLN A 491 -9.20 -3.32 -3.16
C GLN A 491 -10.54 -3.02 -2.46
N ALA A 492 -10.99 -3.95 -1.61
CA ALA A 492 -12.32 -3.90 -1.03
C ALA A 492 -12.48 -2.65 -0.12
N PRO A 493 -13.65 -1.96 -0.15
CA PRO A 493 -13.95 -0.91 0.81
C PRO A 493 -14.12 -1.47 2.23
N ALA A 494 -14.09 -0.60 3.24
CA ALA A 494 -14.06 -0.99 4.65
C ALA A 494 -15.18 -1.97 5.06
N ASP A 495 -16.42 -1.78 4.60
CA ASP A 495 -17.55 -2.69 4.87
C ASP A 495 -17.29 -4.11 4.34
N LEU A 496 -16.74 -4.21 3.13
CA LEU A 496 -16.45 -5.50 2.52
C LEU A 496 -15.20 -6.15 3.14
N ARG A 497 -14.20 -5.35 3.54
CA ARG A 497 -13.06 -5.85 4.34
C ARG A 497 -13.54 -6.41 5.68
N ALA A 498 -14.43 -5.69 6.36
CA ALA A 498 -15.06 -6.16 7.60
C ALA A 498 -15.82 -7.49 7.36
N ALA A 499 -16.54 -7.64 6.24
CA ALA A 499 -17.24 -8.87 5.91
C ALA A 499 -16.30 -10.06 5.65
N PHE A 500 -15.17 -9.83 4.99
CA PHE A 500 -14.14 -10.87 4.82
C PHE A 500 -13.48 -11.24 6.15
N LEU A 501 -13.18 -10.26 7.00
CA LEU A 501 -12.61 -10.48 8.32
C LEU A 501 -13.58 -11.19 9.26
N GLU A 502 -14.88 -10.87 9.21
CA GLU A 502 -15.92 -11.56 9.98
C GLU A 502 -15.92 -13.06 9.66
N SER A 503 -15.96 -13.41 8.38
CA SER A 503 -15.90 -14.82 7.96
C SER A 503 -14.59 -15.49 8.36
N ALA A 504 -13.46 -14.79 8.20
CA ALA A 504 -12.14 -15.31 8.59
C ALA A 504 -12.04 -15.55 10.10
N PHE A 505 -12.59 -14.66 10.93
CA PHE A 505 -12.64 -14.85 12.38
C PHE A 505 -13.54 -16.03 12.77
N VAL A 506 -14.67 -16.24 12.11
CA VAL A 506 -15.50 -17.43 12.35
C VAL A 506 -14.76 -18.71 11.96
N GLU A 507 -14.07 -18.73 10.82
CA GLU A 507 -13.24 -19.84 10.37
C GLU A 507 -12.12 -20.20 11.36
N ASP A 508 -11.48 -19.19 11.95
CA ASP A 508 -10.38 -19.36 12.91
C ASP A 508 -10.86 -19.53 14.38
N GLY A 509 -12.17 -19.62 14.60
CA GLY A 509 -12.76 -19.84 15.93
C GLY A 509 -12.73 -18.62 16.86
N LEU A 510 -12.61 -17.42 16.30
CA LEU A 510 -12.51 -16.13 16.99
C LEU A 510 -13.85 -15.39 17.01
N ALA A 511 -14.92 -16.08 17.45
CA ALA A 511 -16.28 -15.54 17.49
C ALA A 511 -16.41 -14.14 18.15
N PRO A 512 -15.70 -13.81 19.26
CA PRO A 512 -15.78 -12.46 19.83
C PRO A 512 -15.33 -11.34 18.88
N TYR A 513 -14.38 -11.61 17.98
CA TYR A 513 -13.89 -10.64 17.00
C TYR A 513 -14.84 -10.48 15.81
N ALA A 514 -15.49 -11.58 15.39
CA ALA A 514 -16.56 -11.54 14.40
C ALA A 514 -17.77 -10.74 14.93
N GLU A 515 -18.20 -10.99 16.17
CA GLU A 515 -19.31 -10.25 16.78
C GLU A 515 -18.98 -8.76 17.00
N ALA A 516 -17.73 -8.43 17.32
CA ALA A 516 -17.32 -7.03 17.42
C ALA A 516 -17.55 -6.25 16.11
N LEU A 517 -17.27 -6.84 14.94
CA LEU A 517 -17.52 -6.21 13.64
C LEU A 517 -19.00 -5.90 13.41
N HIS A 518 -19.93 -6.71 13.93
CA HIS A 518 -21.37 -6.40 13.87
C HIS A 518 -21.77 -5.21 14.74
N THR A 519 -20.99 -4.88 15.77
CA THR A 519 -21.27 -3.75 16.67
C THR A 519 -20.65 -2.42 16.22
N LEU A 520 -19.73 -2.46 15.25
CA LEU A 520 -18.98 -1.29 14.76
C LEU A 520 -19.70 -0.53 13.64
N GLY A 521 -20.95 -0.86 13.34
CA GLY A 521 -21.78 -0.10 12.38
C GLY A 521 -21.53 -0.40 10.90
N PHE A 522 -20.72 -1.42 10.58
CA PHE A 522 -20.51 -1.85 9.19
C PHE A 522 -21.79 -2.40 8.55
N ALA A 523 -22.01 -2.08 7.28
CA ALA A 523 -23.10 -2.61 6.47
C ALA A 523 -22.70 -3.96 5.85
N LEU A 524 -22.62 -5.01 6.68
CA LEU A 524 -22.16 -6.32 6.22
C LEU A 524 -23.17 -6.98 5.25
N PRO A 525 -22.73 -7.41 4.05
CA PRO A 525 -23.59 -8.10 3.10
C PRO A 525 -24.06 -9.49 3.58
N TRP A 526 -23.33 -10.09 4.54
CA TRP A 526 -23.67 -11.37 5.13
C TRP A 526 -23.26 -11.47 6.61
N ARG A 527 -23.80 -12.49 7.28
CA ARG A 527 -23.32 -13.00 8.58
C ARG A 527 -22.92 -14.46 8.43
N THR A 528 -21.75 -14.83 8.92
CA THR A 528 -21.30 -16.22 8.90
C THR A 528 -21.98 -16.98 10.04
N LEU A 529 -22.80 -17.97 9.70
CA LEU A 529 -23.56 -18.76 10.68
C LEU A 529 -22.69 -19.83 11.34
N TRP A 530 -21.85 -20.49 10.54
CA TRP A 530 -20.90 -21.50 10.99
C TRP A 530 -19.80 -21.73 9.94
N SER A 531 -18.69 -22.29 10.40
CA SER A 531 -17.59 -22.79 9.58
C SER A 531 -17.15 -24.17 10.06
N VAL A 532 -16.84 -25.07 9.14
CA VAL A 532 -16.28 -26.40 9.43
C VAL A 532 -15.02 -26.65 8.58
N PRO A 533 -13.88 -27.03 9.18
CA PRO A 533 -12.63 -27.28 8.47
C PRO A 533 -12.65 -28.66 7.79
N LEU A 534 -13.49 -28.79 6.77
CA LEU A 534 -13.75 -30.03 6.05
C LEU A 534 -13.11 -30.00 4.66
N THR A 535 -12.06 -30.80 4.46
CA THR A 535 -11.31 -30.84 3.20
C THR A 535 -11.90 -31.85 2.20
N GLY A 536 -11.63 -31.64 0.92
CA GLY A 536 -12.03 -32.57 -0.15
C GLY A 536 -13.52 -32.53 -0.52
N VAL A 537 -14.25 -31.51 -0.07
CA VAL A 537 -15.66 -31.29 -0.44
C VAL A 537 -15.75 -30.95 -1.92
N ARG A 538 -16.52 -31.72 -2.69
CA ARG A 538 -16.63 -31.57 -4.16
C ARG A 538 -17.88 -30.82 -4.61
N ALA A 539 -18.93 -30.84 -3.79
CA ALA A 539 -20.19 -30.16 -4.05
C ALA A 539 -20.94 -29.95 -2.74
N VAL A 540 -21.80 -28.93 -2.73
CA VAL A 540 -22.72 -28.63 -1.63
C VAL A 540 -24.11 -28.44 -2.21
N THR A 541 -25.13 -28.83 -1.46
CA THR A 541 -26.53 -28.62 -1.86
C THR A 541 -27.37 -28.33 -0.64
N THR A 542 -28.18 -27.30 -0.71
CA THR A 542 -29.16 -26.91 0.32
C THR A 542 -30.47 -27.67 0.11
N GLY A 543 -31.14 -27.99 1.19
CA GLY A 543 -32.41 -28.71 1.18
C GLY A 543 -33.09 -28.69 2.53
N SER A 544 -34.09 -29.54 2.70
CA SER A 544 -34.78 -29.70 3.97
C SER A 544 -35.05 -31.17 4.31
N LEU A 545 -34.99 -31.48 5.60
CA LEU A 545 -35.39 -32.78 6.15
C LEU A 545 -36.78 -32.66 6.78
N PRO A 546 -37.68 -33.63 6.59
CA PRO A 546 -38.92 -33.70 7.35
C PRO A 546 -38.62 -33.85 8.84
N LEU A 547 -39.27 -33.09 9.72
CA LEU A 547 -39.22 -33.35 11.16
C LEU A 547 -40.07 -34.59 11.45
N GLU A 548 -39.45 -35.68 11.88
CA GLU A 548 -40.18 -36.85 12.37
C GLU A 548 -40.86 -36.51 13.71
N GLY A 549 -42.21 -36.39 13.68
CA GLY A 549 -43.07 -36.40 14.87
C GLY A 549 -43.70 -35.07 15.30
N ALA A 550 -44.74 -34.62 14.59
CA ALA A 550 -45.86 -33.86 15.20
C ALA A 550 -47.16 -34.70 15.27
N ASP A 551 -47.07 -36.01 15.00
CA ASP A 551 -48.15 -36.98 15.21
C ASP A 551 -47.67 -37.99 16.27
N GLY A 552 -47.90 -37.67 17.54
CA GLY A 552 -47.38 -38.49 18.64
C GLY A 552 -47.84 -38.11 20.04
N ALA A 553 -49.06 -37.59 20.19
CA ALA A 553 -49.71 -37.46 21.50
C ALA A 553 -51.22 -37.74 21.38
N ALA A 554 -51.55 -38.96 20.94
CA ALA A 554 -52.89 -39.51 21.11
C ALA A 554 -52.77 -40.93 21.68
N ALA A 555 -52.57 -40.99 22.99
CA ALA A 555 -52.85 -42.17 23.79
C ALA A 555 -53.55 -41.70 25.08
N ASP A 556 -54.85 -41.44 24.98
CA ASP A 556 -55.83 -42.24 25.71
C ASP A 556 -57.23 -41.98 25.14
N ALA A 557 -57.86 -43.05 24.65
CA ALA A 557 -59.22 -43.02 24.13
C ALA A 557 -60.19 -43.28 25.28
N THR A 558 -61.04 -42.30 25.59
CA THR A 558 -62.36 -42.56 26.19
C THR A 558 -63.43 -41.87 25.35
N GLU A 559 -64.16 -42.73 24.64
CA GLU A 559 -65.52 -42.65 24.08
C GLU A 559 -66.19 -41.28 23.87
N GLY A 560 -66.53 -41.01 22.59
CA GLY A 560 -67.79 -40.37 22.21
C GLY A 560 -67.70 -38.90 21.78
N GLY A 561 -67.57 -38.65 20.48
CA GLY A 561 -67.79 -37.32 19.89
C GLY A 561 -67.29 -37.22 18.45
N GLU A 562 -68.13 -36.70 17.56
CA GLU A 562 -67.94 -36.60 16.10
C GLU A 562 -66.61 -35.97 15.67
N SER A 563 -65.93 -36.59 14.70
CA SER A 563 -64.79 -36.01 13.97
C SER A 563 -65.21 -34.77 13.18
N PRO A 564 -64.52 -33.62 13.33
CA PRO A 564 -64.37 -32.67 12.24
C PRO A 564 -63.27 -33.17 11.28
N ALA A 565 -63.51 -33.01 9.98
CA ALA A 565 -62.53 -33.31 8.93
C ALA A 565 -61.22 -32.51 9.10
N PRO A 566 -60.06 -33.05 8.71
CA PRO A 566 -58.80 -32.31 8.75
C PRO A 566 -58.83 -31.16 7.73
N ALA A 567 -58.48 -29.95 8.16
CA ALA A 567 -58.27 -28.83 7.27
C ALA A 567 -57.03 -29.09 6.38
N PRO A 568 -57.09 -28.84 5.06
CA PRO A 568 -55.92 -28.95 4.19
C PRO A 568 -55.06 -27.69 4.39
N GLY A 569 -53.80 -27.86 4.81
CA GLY A 569 -52.87 -26.72 4.89
C GLY A 569 -51.80 -26.77 5.97
N GLY A 570 -51.57 -27.89 6.64
CA GLY A 570 -50.38 -28.04 7.49
C GLY A 570 -49.15 -28.30 6.64
N THR A 571 -48.36 -27.27 6.33
CA THR A 571 -46.98 -27.48 5.86
C THR A 571 -46.23 -28.26 6.93
N ALA A 572 -45.85 -29.51 6.63
CA ALA A 572 -45.04 -30.32 7.52
C ALA A 572 -43.81 -29.50 7.94
N ALA A 573 -43.54 -29.42 9.24
CA ALA A 573 -42.37 -28.71 9.72
C ALA A 573 -41.12 -29.41 9.15
N THR A 574 -40.27 -28.67 8.46
CA THR A 574 -39.03 -29.18 7.87
C THR A 574 -37.83 -28.47 8.50
N ARG A 575 -36.71 -29.17 8.60
CA ARG A 575 -35.44 -28.65 9.10
C ARG A 575 -34.52 -28.35 7.92
N PRO A 576 -34.00 -27.13 7.76
CA PRO A 576 -33.11 -26.80 6.65
C PRO A 576 -31.73 -27.44 6.86
N VAL A 577 -31.16 -28.00 5.80
CA VAL A 577 -29.89 -28.74 5.83
C VAL A 577 -28.98 -28.39 4.65
N ALA A 578 -27.68 -28.56 4.86
CA ALA A 578 -26.67 -28.58 3.82
C ALA A 578 -26.15 -30.03 3.65
N ALA A 579 -26.27 -30.57 2.45
CA ALA A 579 -25.68 -31.85 2.05
C ALA A 579 -24.33 -31.60 1.39
N LEU A 580 -23.27 -32.19 1.95
CA LEU A 580 -21.89 -32.00 1.53
C LEU A 580 -21.37 -33.29 0.89
N VAL A 581 -20.87 -33.20 -0.34
CA VAL A 581 -20.22 -34.35 -1.02
C VAL A 581 -18.76 -34.42 -0.59
N VAL A 582 -18.43 -35.41 0.23
CA VAL A 582 -17.13 -35.59 0.91
C VAL A 582 -16.43 -36.88 0.45
N PRO A 583 -15.12 -37.04 0.72
CA PRO A 583 -14.41 -38.29 0.48
C PRO A 583 -15.01 -39.48 1.24
N ALA A 584 -14.89 -40.68 0.68
CA ALA A 584 -15.25 -41.91 1.39
C ALA A 584 -14.47 -42.02 2.71
N GLY A 585 -15.17 -42.39 3.80
CA GLY A 585 -14.56 -42.57 5.11
C GLY A 585 -14.50 -41.30 5.97
N THR A 586 -15.01 -40.16 5.49
CA THR A 586 -15.24 -38.99 6.35
C THR A 586 -16.17 -39.36 7.51
N PRO A 587 -15.79 -39.12 8.78
CA PRO A 587 -16.63 -39.46 9.94
C PRO A 587 -18.04 -38.87 9.84
N GLY A 588 -19.06 -39.69 10.09
CA GLY A 588 -20.48 -39.28 10.01
C GLY A 588 -21.06 -39.21 8.60
N SER A 589 -20.25 -39.42 7.55
CA SER A 589 -20.75 -39.47 6.18
C SER A 589 -21.37 -40.83 5.83
N ARG A 590 -22.36 -40.83 4.95
CA ARG A 590 -23.01 -42.04 4.41
C ARG A 590 -22.71 -42.16 2.91
N PRO A 591 -22.61 -43.38 2.34
CA PRO A 591 -22.37 -43.54 0.90
C PRO A 591 -23.42 -42.79 0.08
N ALA A 592 -23.00 -42.04 -0.95
CA ALA A 592 -23.95 -41.44 -1.86
C ALA A 592 -24.63 -42.57 -2.69
N PRO A 593 -25.96 -42.53 -2.89
CA PRO A 593 -26.62 -43.47 -3.79
C PRO A 593 -26.08 -43.27 -5.22
N GLY A 594 -25.61 -44.35 -5.85
CA GLY A 594 -25.22 -44.32 -7.27
C GLY A 594 -26.44 -44.07 -8.17
N PRO A 595 -26.24 -43.67 -9.44
CA PRO A 595 -27.33 -43.45 -10.39
C PRO A 595 -28.26 -44.67 -10.57
N ASP A 596 -27.76 -45.88 -10.28
CA ASP A 596 -28.49 -47.15 -10.39
C ASP A 596 -28.73 -47.84 -9.03
N GLY A 597 -28.51 -47.16 -7.90
CA GLY A 597 -28.77 -47.73 -6.56
C GLY A 597 -27.75 -48.76 -6.06
N GLU A 598 -26.67 -49.03 -6.79
CA GLU A 598 -25.57 -49.89 -6.34
C GLU A 598 -24.54 -49.11 -5.51
N ALA A 599 -24.09 -49.72 -4.41
CA ALA A 599 -23.05 -49.15 -3.57
C ALA A 599 -21.69 -49.21 -4.32
N PRO A 600 -20.94 -48.10 -4.42
CA PRO A 600 -19.69 -48.09 -5.16
C PRO A 600 -18.66 -49.01 -4.51
N GLU A 601 -18.19 -50.02 -5.27
CA GLU A 601 -17.07 -50.86 -4.85
C GLU A 601 -15.78 -50.02 -4.87
N ASN A 602 -15.29 -49.69 -3.68
CA ASN A 602 -14.08 -48.92 -3.35
C ASN A 602 -14.09 -47.42 -3.74
N GLY A 603 -14.33 -46.57 -2.73
CA GLY A 603 -13.89 -45.16 -2.73
C GLY A 603 -14.83 -44.13 -3.35
N GLY A 604 -16.12 -44.44 -3.51
CA GLY A 604 -17.11 -43.50 -4.05
C GLY A 604 -17.42 -42.29 -3.16
N PRO A 605 -18.03 -41.22 -3.70
CA PRO A 605 -18.40 -40.04 -2.91
C PRO A 605 -19.36 -40.40 -1.77
N ALA A 606 -19.16 -39.78 -0.61
CA ALA A 606 -20.06 -39.89 0.54
C ALA A 606 -20.78 -38.54 0.77
N LEU A 607 -21.93 -38.60 1.43
CA LEU A 607 -22.75 -37.44 1.80
C LEU A 607 -22.68 -37.23 3.31
N LEU A 608 -22.38 -36.01 3.71
CA LEU A 608 -22.41 -35.56 5.08
C LEU A 608 -23.47 -34.48 5.22
N LEU A 609 -24.40 -34.64 6.16
CA LEU A 609 -25.45 -33.66 6.41
C LEU A 609 -25.05 -32.73 7.55
N HIS A 610 -25.28 -31.44 7.34
CA HIS A 610 -25.04 -30.40 8.32
C HIS A 610 -26.32 -29.56 8.47
N ASP A 611 -26.61 -29.09 9.68
CA ASP A 611 -27.69 -28.14 9.89
C ASP A 611 -27.38 -26.84 9.14
N LEU A 612 -28.35 -26.28 8.42
CA LEU A 612 -28.09 -25.10 7.60
C LEU A 612 -27.92 -23.84 8.47
N LEU A 613 -28.64 -23.74 9.59
CA LEU A 613 -28.77 -22.53 10.40
C LEU A 613 -27.92 -22.56 11.67
N ALA A 614 -27.52 -23.74 12.13
CA ALA A 614 -26.75 -23.93 13.35
C ALA A 614 -25.49 -24.77 13.11
N PRO A 615 -24.41 -24.58 13.88
CA PRO A 615 -23.26 -25.46 13.85
C PRO A 615 -23.64 -26.86 14.32
N GLY A 616 -23.38 -27.90 13.50
CA GLY A 616 -23.60 -29.29 13.87
C GLY A 616 -23.94 -30.23 12.71
N TYR A 617 -23.31 -31.40 12.71
CA TYR A 617 -23.66 -32.48 11.79
C TYR A 617 -24.98 -33.15 12.18
N LEU A 618 -25.72 -33.63 11.19
CA LEU A 618 -26.99 -34.32 11.38
C LEU A 618 -26.83 -35.80 11.03
N ASP A 619 -27.25 -36.67 11.94
CA ASP A 619 -27.35 -38.12 11.69
C ASP A 619 -28.73 -38.45 11.11
N ALA A 620 -28.89 -38.17 9.82
CA ALA A 620 -30.10 -38.49 9.05
C ALA A 620 -29.70 -39.15 7.73
N ASP A 621 -30.65 -39.83 7.08
CA ASP A 621 -30.42 -40.44 5.77
C ASP A 621 -30.41 -39.35 4.68
N PRO A 622 -29.31 -39.16 3.92
CA PRO A 622 -29.25 -38.18 2.84
C PRO A 622 -30.32 -38.37 1.75
N SER A 623 -30.88 -39.57 1.60
CA SER A 623 -31.99 -39.84 0.67
C SER A 623 -33.30 -39.17 1.08
N GLN A 624 -33.43 -38.75 2.35
CA GLN A 624 -34.60 -38.03 2.87
C GLN A 624 -34.51 -36.52 2.64
N VAL A 625 -33.38 -36.00 2.15
CA VAL A 625 -33.20 -34.56 1.89
C VAL A 625 -34.03 -34.15 0.68
N LEU A 626 -35.03 -33.30 0.92
CA LEU A 626 -35.85 -32.71 -0.11
C LEU A 626 -35.15 -31.47 -0.67
N ARG A 627 -34.90 -31.46 -1.98
CA ARG A 627 -34.37 -30.27 -2.67
C ARG A 627 -35.47 -29.23 -2.85
N PRO A 628 -35.14 -27.92 -2.83
CA PRO A 628 -36.08 -26.88 -3.17
C PRO A 628 -36.67 -27.11 -4.57
N SER A 629 -37.98 -26.93 -4.73
CA SER A 629 -38.62 -27.03 -6.04
C SER A 629 -38.14 -25.90 -6.98
N GLN A 630 -38.22 -26.11 -8.30
CA GLN A 630 -37.89 -25.04 -9.26
C GLN A 630 -38.75 -23.78 -9.05
N GLU A 631 -40.03 -23.95 -8.68
CA GLU A 631 -40.91 -22.82 -8.34
C GLU A 631 -40.41 -22.07 -7.09
N ALA A 632 -39.99 -22.78 -6.04
CA ALA A 632 -39.43 -22.17 -4.84
C ALA A 632 -38.11 -21.44 -5.13
N GLN A 633 -37.25 -22.00 -5.99
CA GLN A 633 -36.00 -21.35 -6.41
C GLN A 633 -36.25 -20.11 -7.28
N ALA A 634 -37.26 -20.16 -8.15
CA ALA A 634 -37.64 -19.03 -9.00
C ALA A 634 -38.29 -17.90 -8.19
N ALA A 635 -39.04 -18.24 -7.13
CA ALA A 635 -39.66 -17.29 -6.21
C ALA A 635 -38.69 -16.75 -5.14
N ALA A 636 -37.52 -17.36 -4.97
CA ALA A 636 -36.53 -16.92 -3.98
C ALA A 636 -36.08 -15.47 -4.24
N PRO A 637 -35.87 -14.66 -3.19
CA PRO A 637 -35.53 -13.24 -3.33
C PRO A 637 -34.15 -13.02 -3.99
N PHE A 638 -33.27 -14.02 -3.92
CA PHE A 638 -31.88 -13.93 -4.37
C PHE A 638 -31.56 -14.90 -5.51
N GLY A 639 -30.66 -14.48 -6.39
CA GLY A 639 -30.02 -15.31 -7.39
C GLY A 639 -28.52 -15.43 -7.14
N LEU A 640 -27.90 -16.53 -7.57
CA LEU A 640 -26.46 -16.79 -7.43
C LEU A 640 -25.81 -16.90 -8.81
N THR A 641 -24.67 -16.24 -8.98
CA THR A 641 -23.77 -16.41 -10.12
C THR A 641 -22.40 -16.82 -9.60
N ARG A 642 -21.77 -17.79 -10.26
CA ARG A 642 -20.47 -18.35 -9.87
C ARG A 642 -19.44 -18.17 -10.98
N GLY A 643 -18.32 -17.55 -10.65
CA GLY A 643 -17.07 -17.59 -11.41
C GLY A 643 -16.11 -18.65 -10.87
N ALA A 644 -14.85 -18.61 -11.30
CA ALA A 644 -13.81 -19.53 -10.81
C ALA A 644 -13.42 -19.25 -9.35
N ASP A 645 -13.30 -17.96 -9.01
CA ASP A 645 -12.78 -17.42 -7.74
C ASP A 645 -13.73 -16.42 -7.08
N TYR A 646 -14.91 -16.18 -7.67
CA TYR A 646 -15.93 -15.28 -7.13
C TYR A 646 -17.34 -15.88 -7.12
N LEU A 647 -18.14 -15.47 -6.14
CA LEU A 647 -19.60 -15.64 -6.13
C LEU A 647 -20.26 -14.27 -6.05
N ARG A 648 -21.29 -14.05 -6.86
CA ARG A 648 -22.14 -12.86 -6.77
C ARG A 648 -23.56 -13.29 -6.45
N VAL A 649 -24.16 -12.66 -5.46
CA VAL A 649 -25.60 -12.82 -5.20
C VAL A 649 -26.32 -11.51 -5.45
N TRP A 650 -27.45 -11.63 -6.12
CA TRP A 650 -28.23 -10.52 -6.67
C TRP A 650 -29.64 -10.58 -6.12
N ALA A 651 -30.23 -9.43 -5.79
CA ALA A 651 -31.65 -9.35 -5.51
C ALA A 651 -32.43 -9.46 -6.82
N ARG A 652 -33.31 -10.47 -6.95
CA ARG A 652 -34.07 -10.70 -8.19
C ARG A 652 -35.06 -9.59 -8.49
N THR A 653 -35.58 -8.92 -7.47
CA THR A 653 -36.55 -7.82 -7.62
C THR A 653 -35.92 -6.56 -8.20
N SER A 654 -34.74 -6.18 -7.71
CA SER A 654 -34.04 -4.95 -8.14
C SER A 654 -32.97 -5.18 -9.21
N GLN A 655 -32.60 -6.44 -9.47
CA GLN A 655 -31.46 -6.83 -10.31
C GLN A 655 -30.13 -6.21 -9.84
N LYS A 656 -30.04 -5.74 -8.59
CA LYS A 656 -28.80 -5.21 -8.00
C LYS A 656 -28.01 -6.30 -7.31
N MET A 657 -26.69 -6.20 -7.40
CA MET A 657 -25.78 -7.04 -6.60
C MET A 657 -25.94 -6.69 -5.12
N VAL A 658 -26.13 -7.69 -4.28
CA VAL A 658 -26.29 -7.49 -2.83
C VAL A 658 -25.15 -8.10 -2.02
N ALA A 659 -24.40 -9.03 -2.61
CA ALA A 659 -23.19 -9.58 -2.03
C ALA A 659 -22.22 -10.03 -3.12
N ALA A 660 -20.94 -9.70 -2.95
CA ALA A 660 -19.84 -10.22 -3.74
C ALA A 660 -18.84 -10.91 -2.81
N LEU A 661 -18.65 -12.21 -3.01
CA LEU A 661 -17.66 -12.99 -2.31
C LEU A 661 -16.49 -13.28 -3.25
N LEU A 662 -15.31 -12.81 -2.87
CA LEU A 662 -14.05 -13.21 -3.49
C LEU A 662 -13.40 -14.26 -2.59
N SER A 663 -12.89 -15.32 -3.20
CA SER A 663 -12.18 -16.37 -2.47
C SER A 663 -10.69 -16.28 -2.75
N ASP A 664 -9.89 -16.51 -1.71
CA ASP A 664 -8.45 -16.65 -1.83
C ASP A 664 -8.01 -18.08 -2.20
N SER A 665 -8.99 -18.99 -2.34
CA SER A 665 -8.82 -20.40 -2.67
C SER A 665 -9.89 -20.80 -3.70
N PRO A 666 -9.64 -21.80 -4.57
CA PRO A 666 -10.66 -22.25 -5.52
C PRO A 666 -11.97 -22.66 -4.82
N ILE A 667 -13.09 -22.16 -5.33
CA ILE A 667 -14.42 -22.57 -4.85
C ILE A 667 -14.71 -23.94 -5.45
N THR A 668 -14.90 -24.96 -4.60
CA THR A 668 -15.21 -26.32 -5.05
C THR A 668 -16.72 -26.54 -5.17
N GLY A 669 -17.51 -25.97 -4.26
CA GLY A 669 -18.97 -26.03 -4.28
C GLY A 669 -19.61 -24.76 -3.75
N ALA A 670 -20.76 -24.39 -4.30
CA ALA A 670 -21.59 -23.33 -3.75
C ALA A 670 -23.06 -23.60 -4.03
N ASP A 671 -23.93 -23.31 -3.07
CA ASP A 671 -25.38 -23.33 -3.26
C ASP A 671 -26.08 -22.28 -2.38
N LEU A 672 -27.24 -21.79 -2.80
CA LEU A 672 -27.99 -20.73 -2.11
C LEU A 672 -29.39 -21.23 -1.78
N SER A 673 -29.73 -21.23 -0.49
CA SER A 673 -31.07 -21.62 -0.04
C SER A 673 -32.11 -20.56 -0.44
N PRO A 674 -33.39 -20.95 -0.57
CA PRO A 674 -34.48 -19.98 -0.80
C PRO A 674 -34.58 -18.89 0.27
N ASP A 675 -34.15 -19.19 1.50
CA ASP A 675 -34.14 -18.26 2.64
C ASP A 675 -32.89 -17.35 2.66
N GLY A 676 -32.03 -17.43 1.63
CA GLY A 676 -30.86 -16.59 1.49
C GLY A 676 -29.63 -17.05 2.29
N VAL A 677 -29.52 -18.34 2.59
CA VAL A 677 -28.30 -18.91 3.19
C VAL A 677 -27.39 -19.43 2.08
N LEU A 678 -26.24 -18.78 1.90
CA LEU A 678 -25.20 -19.17 0.97
C LEU A 678 -24.25 -20.18 1.64
N VAL A 679 -24.17 -21.39 1.11
CA VAL A 679 -23.20 -22.40 1.53
C VAL A 679 -22.05 -22.40 0.53
N VAL A 680 -20.82 -22.22 1.01
CA VAL A 680 -19.60 -22.16 0.18
C VAL A 680 -18.60 -23.18 0.68
N ALA A 681 -18.14 -24.04 -0.22
CA ALA A 681 -17.04 -24.97 -0.01
C ALA A 681 -15.79 -24.51 -0.77
N THR A 682 -14.67 -24.49 -0.07
CA THR A 682 -13.32 -24.23 -0.60
C THR A 682 -12.40 -25.37 -0.16
N GLU A 683 -11.13 -25.30 -0.55
CA GLU A 683 -10.13 -26.26 -0.07
C GLU A 683 -9.92 -26.20 1.46
N ARG A 684 -10.29 -25.08 2.10
CA ARG A 684 -10.12 -24.87 3.55
C ARG A 684 -11.26 -25.46 4.38
N GLY A 685 -12.45 -25.56 3.81
CA GLY A 685 -13.62 -25.96 4.56
C GLY A 685 -14.93 -25.52 3.93
N VAL A 686 -16.00 -25.61 4.72
CA VAL A 686 -17.35 -25.20 4.33
C VAL A 686 -17.85 -24.12 5.29
N THR A 687 -18.42 -23.07 4.74
CA THR A 687 -19.07 -21.99 5.49
C THR A 687 -20.51 -21.84 5.07
N ALA A 688 -21.40 -21.48 6.01
CA ALA A 688 -22.74 -21.00 5.70
C ALA A 688 -22.86 -19.53 6.09
N ARG A 689 -23.43 -18.73 5.20
CA ARG A 689 -23.52 -17.28 5.33
C ARG A 689 -24.94 -16.82 5.04
N GLN A 690 -25.58 -16.18 6.01
CA GLN A 690 -26.89 -15.57 5.82
C GLN A 690 -26.72 -14.23 5.10
N ILE A 691 -27.35 -14.05 3.94
CA ILE A 691 -27.39 -12.76 3.24
C ILE A 691 -28.33 -11.81 3.99
N ILE A 692 -27.87 -10.59 4.28
CA ILE A 692 -28.55 -9.61 5.16
C ILE A 692 -29.36 -8.56 4.38
N ALA A 693 -29.19 -8.48 3.06
CA ALA A 693 -29.77 -7.43 2.23
C ALA A 693 -31.27 -7.21 2.48
N ALA A 694 -31.67 -5.95 2.65
CA ALA A 694 -33.05 -5.56 2.89
C ALA A 694 -33.94 -6.08 1.75
N VAL A 695 -34.75 -7.10 2.05
CA VAL A 695 -35.81 -7.55 1.15
C VAL A 695 -36.82 -6.41 1.07
N PRO A 696 -37.01 -5.74 -0.09
CA PRO A 696 -38.07 -4.75 -0.19
C PRO A 696 -39.39 -5.45 0.11
N ALA A 697 -40.15 -4.91 1.06
CA ALA A 697 -41.42 -5.48 1.50
C ALA A 697 -42.29 -5.75 0.27
N ALA A 698 -42.75 -7.00 0.12
CA ALA A 698 -43.68 -7.37 -0.92
C ALA A 698 -44.90 -6.45 -0.80
N THR A 699 -45.13 -5.62 -1.82
CA THR A 699 -46.30 -4.75 -1.88
C THR A 699 -47.53 -5.67 -1.83
N PRO A 700 -48.48 -5.48 -0.91
CA PRO A 700 -49.63 -6.36 -0.84
C PRO A 700 -50.43 -6.22 -2.14
N THR A 701 -50.46 -7.30 -2.92
CA THR A 701 -51.33 -7.43 -4.08
C THR A 701 -52.78 -7.30 -3.63
N VAL A 702 -53.35 -6.11 -3.82
CA VAL A 702 -54.80 -5.91 -3.77
C VAL A 702 -55.41 -6.67 -4.96
N PRO A 703 -56.42 -7.54 -4.75
CA PRO A 703 -57.04 -8.27 -5.84
C PRO A 703 -57.73 -7.29 -6.79
N ALA A 704 -57.40 -7.37 -8.08
CA ALA A 704 -57.98 -6.54 -9.13
C ALA A 704 -59.51 -6.69 -9.17
N GLN A 705 -60.21 -5.60 -8.86
CA GLN A 705 -61.65 -5.47 -9.04
C GLN A 705 -61.96 -5.32 -10.53
N ARG A 706 -62.77 -6.24 -11.07
CA ARG A 706 -63.33 -6.17 -12.42
C ARG A 706 -64.28 -4.98 -12.58
N ALA A 707 -63.96 -4.09 -13.50
CA ALA A 707 -64.87 -3.30 -14.34
C ALA A 707 -63.96 -2.73 -15.44
N GLY A 708 -64.21 -2.79 -16.74
CA GLY A 708 -65.43 -2.80 -17.54
C GLY A 708 -65.02 -2.07 -18.83
N THR A 709 -65.19 -2.72 -19.97
CA THR A 709 -64.78 -2.26 -21.30
C THR A 709 -65.61 -1.09 -21.82
N ALA A 710 -64.97 -0.01 -22.29
CA ALA A 710 -65.42 0.90 -23.35
C ALA A 710 -64.23 1.83 -23.69
N ASP A 711 -63.52 1.67 -24.80
CA ASP A 711 -63.82 2.02 -26.19
C ASP A 711 -63.42 3.47 -26.57
N ALA A 712 -62.59 3.51 -27.62
CA ALA A 712 -62.30 4.53 -28.63
C ALA A 712 -62.00 6.01 -28.28
N ASP A 713 -60.87 6.42 -28.87
CA ASP A 713 -60.66 7.62 -29.72
C ASP A 713 -60.26 8.99 -29.12
N ALA A 714 -59.04 9.35 -29.51
CA ALA A 714 -58.68 10.54 -30.28
C ALA A 714 -58.59 11.94 -29.64
N SER A 715 -57.37 12.46 -29.79
CA SER A 715 -57.04 13.79 -30.33
C SER A 715 -56.71 14.93 -29.35
N HIS A 716 -55.61 15.62 -29.72
CA HIS A 716 -55.24 17.04 -29.52
C HIS A 716 -55.30 17.59 -28.09
N GLY A 717 -54.25 18.16 -27.51
CA GLY A 717 -53.28 19.12 -28.07
C GLY A 717 -53.33 20.40 -27.21
N LEU A 718 -52.21 21.14 -27.16
CA LEU A 718 -52.01 22.50 -26.60
C LEU A 718 -51.79 22.54 -25.08
N GLU A 719 -50.58 22.87 -24.60
CA GLU A 719 -49.94 24.20 -24.44
C GLU A 719 -50.06 24.71 -23.00
N GLY A 720 -48.98 25.33 -22.53
CA GLY A 720 -48.98 26.28 -21.41
C GLY A 720 -48.18 25.78 -20.21
N ASP A 721 -46.90 26.14 -20.06
CA ASP A 721 -46.33 27.43 -19.63
C ASP A 721 -45.84 27.37 -18.17
N HIS A 722 -44.57 27.75 -18.05
CA HIS A 722 -43.79 28.21 -16.90
C HIS A 722 -44.50 28.44 -15.55
N SER A 723 -43.98 27.78 -14.51
CA SER A 723 -43.30 28.41 -13.37
C SER A 723 -42.43 27.40 -12.64
#